data_AF-A0A1J7HC24-F1
#
_entry.id   AF-A0A1J7HC24-F1
#
_cell.length_a   1.000
_cell.length_b   1.000
_cell.length_c   1.000
_cell.angle_alpha   90.00
_cell.angle_beta   90.00
_cell.angle_gamma   90.00
#
_symmetry.space_group_name_H-M   'P 1'
#
loop_
_entity.id
_entity.type
_entity.pdbx_description
1 polymer ?
#
loop_
_entity_poly.entity_id
_entity_poly.type
_entity_poly.pdbx_seq_one_letter_code
_entity_poly.pdbx_strand_id
1 'polypeptide(L)'
;MHTNLNLWAEGARKIAVAGLPPMGCLPITITAISNNSILERGCVDKFSKVARDYNLMLQHELFFMQQNFSSYAKAKISYIDIYGPLANMIEGHQNLGFDEVDIGCCGSGFLEAGFMCNKISYVCPDPSKYVFWDSIHPSERAYHNILLAARPTIDALNVKDYQGIIDAAKTSVKAKQLAAQLIPRFFKFFPNLSGPALDAHLDLVEAEELGVRVQAIRGLPLFCKDTPENIGKMVDILVQILGSEEFVERDAVHKALMSLLRQDVKASLTALFKHIGSVEEPSTDDVIREKVINFVRDKVFPIKGELLKPQEEMERHITDLIKKSLEDVTGIEFRLFMDFLKSLSLFGEKAPSERMKELIEIIEGQADLDAQFNVSDADHIDRLISCLHMALPFVLRGASSIKFLNYINKYIVPVFDQLPGERKVDLLRSLAEFSPYTTPQDSRQMLPSIVQLLKKYMTWKKTGEEMNFTYVECLLYTFHHLAHKVPNATNSLCGYKIVTGQPSDRLGEDFSEHYNDFTERLNNVEEFTRATIKKLTQGMAENNKSMANAKTDEEKEKIKTKKQNATTGLRTCNNILTMTKPLHAKVPSFIGDKRINLSWKELTKPAPSTTPAAGAKRPATATNGSNNIASKKGRGAGGLQNQLVNRALEGLSGGGRGGPRGRGRGRGRGWGGRGRGRGYW
;
A
#
# COMPACT_ATOMS: atom_id res chain seq x y z
N MET A 1 39.15 64.29 0.05
CA MET A 1 37.90 63.86 -0.62
C MET A 1 37.61 62.43 -0.17
N HIS A 2 36.84 62.24 0.90
CA HIS A 2 36.32 60.92 1.27
C HIS A 2 34.92 60.81 0.67
N THR A 3 34.75 59.88 -0.27
CA THR A 3 33.46 59.50 -0.85
C THR A 3 32.57 58.98 0.27
N ASN A 4 31.68 59.84 0.79
CA ASN A 4 30.53 59.41 1.60
C ASN A 4 29.61 58.58 0.70
N LEU A 5 29.88 57.28 0.61
CA LEU A 5 28.93 56.30 0.10
C LEU A 5 27.78 56.24 1.09
N ASN A 6 26.76 57.06 0.87
CA ASN A 6 25.54 57.03 1.65
C ASN A 6 24.86 55.68 1.38
N LEU A 7 24.50 54.92 2.43
CA LEU A 7 23.76 53.65 2.32
C LEU A 7 22.54 53.76 1.39
N TRP A 8 21.94 54.95 1.34
CA TRP A 8 20.86 55.27 0.41
C TRP A 8 21.25 55.18 -1.06
N ALA A 9 22.40 55.75 -1.42
CA ALA A 9 22.95 55.73 -2.78
C ALA A 9 23.33 54.29 -3.18
N GLU A 10 23.75 53.48 -2.20
CA GLU A 10 24.01 52.04 -2.35
C GLU A 10 22.73 51.18 -2.41
N GLY A 11 21.54 51.79 -2.34
CA GLY A 11 20.27 51.09 -2.52
C GLY A 11 19.64 50.53 -1.25
N ALA A 12 20.14 50.86 -0.05
CA ALA A 12 19.47 50.48 1.19
C ALA A 12 18.08 51.12 1.27
N ARG A 13 17.03 50.29 1.32
CA ARG A 13 15.62 50.72 1.46
C ARG A 13 14.91 50.09 2.65
N LYS A 14 15.49 49.04 3.24
CA LYS A 14 14.99 48.38 4.45
C LYS A 14 16.11 48.36 5.46
N ILE A 15 15.91 49.03 6.58
CA ILE A 15 16.93 49.22 7.61
C ILE A 15 16.32 48.74 8.92
N ALA A 16 17.00 47.79 9.56
CA ALA A 16 16.65 47.36 10.90
C ALA A 16 17.78 47.76 11.84
N VAL A 17 17.44 48.41 12.95
CA VAL A 17 18.41 48.92 13.92
C VAL A 17 18.17 48.22 15.25
N ALA A 18 19.15 47.46 15.71
CA ALA A 18 19.09 46.79 17.00
C ALA A 18 19.29 47.80 18.14
N GLY A 19 18.56 47.59 19.24
CA GLY A 19 18.81 48.28 20.50
C GLY A 19 20.08 47.79 21.21
N LEU A 20 20.27 48.26 22.44
CA LEU A 20 21.28 47.75 23.37
C LEU A 20 20.72 46.58 24.20
N PRO A 21 21.55 45.59 24.56
CA PRO A 21 21.17 44.52 25.49
C PRO A 21 21.07 45.04 26.93
N PRO A 22 20.65 44.23 27.92
CA PRO A 22 20.78 44.55 29.34
C PRO A 22 22.26 44.67 29.75
N MET A 23 22.83 45.86 29.51
CA MET A 23 24.26 46.12 29.69
C MET A 23 24.78 45.81 31.09
N GLY A 24 23.94 45.97 32.13
CA GLY A 24 24.31 45.64 33.51
C GLY A 24 24.46 44.15 33.78
N CYS A 25 23.95 43.28 32.91
CA CYS A 25 24.03 41.83 33.04
C CYS A 25 25.19 41.21 32.26
N LEU A 26 25.96 41.99 31.50
CA LEU A 26 27.13 41.45 30.81
C LEU A 26 28.15 40.97 31.85
N PRO A 27 28.75 39.77 31.70
CA PRO A 27 29.72 39.26 32.66
C PRO A 27 30.86 40.25 32.97
N ILE A 28 31.35 40.98 31.94
CA ILE A 28 32.39 42.00 32.13
C ILE A 28 31.92 43.16 33.00
N THR A 29 30.66 43.58 32.87
CA THR A 29 30.09 44.68 33.64
C THR A 29 29.87 44.27 35.09
N ILE A 30 29.39 43.04 35.31
CA ILE A 30 29.27 42.46 36.65
C ILE A 30 30.65 42.39 37.32
N THR A 31 31.67 41.89 36.60
CA THR A 31 33.03 41.77 37.14
C THR A 31 33.66 43.13 37.45
N ALA A 32 33.51 44.11 36.57
CA ALA A 32 34.18 45.40 36.70
C ALA A 32 33.49 46.36 37.68
N ILE A 33 32.17 46.24 37.90
CA ILE A 33 31.38 47.27 38.59
C ILE A 33 30.59 46.75 39.80
N SER A 34 30.30 45.45 39.90
CA SER A 34 29.53 44.93 41.04
C SER A 34 30.34 44.99 42.33
N ASN A 35 29.68 45.29 43.45
CA ASN A 35 30.28 45.23 44.79
C ASN A 35 30.61 43.78 45.20
N ASN A 36 29.93 42.80 44.63
CA ASN A 36 30.13 41.37 44.86
C ASN A 36 30.49 40.66 43.54
N SER A 37 31.69 40.93 43.02
CA SER A 37 32.12 40.44 41.71
C SER A 37 32.41 38.93 41.63
N ILE A 38 32.51 38.23 42.77
CA ILE A 38 32.95 36.82 42.84
C ILE A 38 31.91 35.89 43.51
N LEU A 39 31.36 36.25 44.68
CA LEU A 39 30.53 35.32 45.47
C LEU A 39 29.02 35.43 45.22
N GLU A 40 28.53 36.61 44.85
CA GLU A 40 27.10 36.89 44.60
C GLU A 40 26.97 37.74 43.33
N ARG A 41 27.28 37.11 42.19
CA ARG A 41 27.21 37.76 40.88
C ARG A 41 25.75 38.00 40.51
N GLY A 42 25.52 39.15 39.88
CA GLY A 42 24.17 39.58 39.51
C GLY A 42 24.20 40.87 38.70
N CYS A 43 23.11 41.11 37.98
CA CYS A 43 22.99 42.28 37.11
C CYS A 43 23.09 43.60 37.86
N VAL A 44 23.87 44.55 37.32
CA VAL A 44 23.96 45.92 37.85
C VAL A 44 22.87 46.79 37.21
N ASP A 45 21.71 46.91 37.88
CA ASP A 45 20.52 47.56 37.27
C ASP A 45 20.78 48.98 36.76
N LYS A 46 21.66 49.76 37.40
CA LYS A 46 22.03 51.10 36.93
C LYS A 46 22.43 51.13 35.44
N PHE A 47 23.21 50.16 34.97
CA PHE A 47 23.64 50.09 33.57
C PHE A 47 22.57 49.51 32.65
N SER A 48 21.81 48.52 33.13
CA SER A 48 20.65 48.01 32.41
C SER A 48 19.59 49.11 32.22
N LYS A 49 19.41 50.02 33.19
CA LYS A 49 18.54 51.19 33.08
C LYS A 49 18.99 52.14 31.97
N VAL A 50 20.28 52.44 31.88
CA VAL A 50 20.82 53.27 30.79
C VAL A 50 20.52 52.65 29.43
N ALA A 51 20.65 51.33 29.29
CA ALA A 51 20.29 50.64 28.05
C ALA A 51 18.79 50.74 27.73
N ARG A 52 17.90 50.61 28.74
CA ARG A 52 16.46 50.82 28.58
C ARG A 52 16.14 52.25 28.13
N ASP A 53 16.73 53.25 28.77
CA ASP A 53 16.53 54.67 28.43
C ASP A 53 17.01 54.96 27.00
N TYR A 54 18.20 54.47 26.61
CA TYR A 54 18.72 54.57 25.24
C TYR A 54 17.79 53.93 24.22
N ASN A 55 17.30 52.72 24.51
CA ASN A 55 16.40 51.99 23.61
C ASN A 55 15.08 52.73 23.39
N LEU A 56 14.53 53.38 24.42
CA LEU A 56 13.34 54.21 24.28
C LEU A 56 13.61 55.42 23.38
N MET A 57 14.73 56.13 23.60
CA MET A 57 15.11 57.26 22.75
C MET A 57 15.34 56.84 21.30
N LEU A 58 16.00 55.71 21.09
CA LEU A 58 16.25 55.15 19.76
C LEU A 58 14.92 54.81 19.06
N GLN A 59 13.98 54.17 19.76
CA GLN A 59 12.65 53.89 19.20
C GLN A 59 11.92 55.17 18.76
N HIS A 60 11.95 56.23 19.58
CA HIS A 60 11.37 57.52 19.23
C HIS A 60 12.02 58.14 17.99
N GLU A 61 13.36 58.13 17.93
CA GLU A 61 14.09 58.72 16.81
C GLU A 61 13.85 57.94 15.50
N LEU A 62 13.89 56.60 15.56
CA LEU A 62 13.60 55.75 14.40
C LEU A 62 12.16 55.94 13.90
N PHE A 63 11.21 56.18 14.81
CA PHE A 63 9.83 56.51 14.46
C PHE A 63 9.73 57.85 13.71
N PHE A 64 10.41 58.90 14.18
CA PHE A 64 10.47 60.18 13.47
C PHE A 64 11.16 60.05 12.10
N MET A 65 12.28 59.32 12.03
CA MET A 65 12.95 59.01 10.77
C MET A 65 12.01 58.29 9.80
N GLN A 66 11.31 57.24 10.26
CA GLN A 66 10.36 56.49 9.43
C GLN A 66 9.27 57.42 8.85
N GLN A 67 8.71 58.33 9.64
CA GLN A 67 7.72 59.27 9.14
C GLN A 67 8.30 60.20 8.07
N ASN A 68 9.47 60.78 8.31
CA ASN A 68 10.14 61.69 7.36
C ASN A 68 10.52 61.00 6.04
N PHE A 69 11.03 59.76 6.10
CA PHE A 69 11.46 59.03 4.90
C PHE A 69 10.33 58.28 4.17
N SER A 70 9.20 57.99 4.85
CA SER A 70 8.09 57.25 4.25
C SER A 70 7.47 57.99 3.05
N SER A 71 7.40 59.32 3.11
CA SER A 71 6.76 60.19 2.11
C SER A 71 7.58 60.36 0.83
N TYR A 72 8.91 60.28 0.90
CA TYR A 72 9.81 60.63 -0.21
C TYR A 72 10.56 59.44 -0.80
N ALA A 73 10.71 58.34 -0.05
CA ALA A 73 11.84 57.44 -0.29
C ALA A 73 11.45 55.95 -0.38
N LYS A 74 10.19 55.59 -0.06
CA LYS A 74 9.74 54.18 0.08
C LYS A 74 10.63 53.35 1.05
N ALA A 75 11.30 54.02 1.98
CA ALA A 75 12.15 53.36 2.98
C ALA A 75 11.32 52.77 4.11
N LYS A 76 11.73 51.59 4.59
CA LYS A 76 11.25 51.02 5.84
C LYS A 76 12.38 50.96 6.86
N ILE A 77 12.14 51.53 8.03
CA ILE A 77 13.04 51.58 9.17
C ILE A 77 12.32 50.91 10.33
N SER A 78 12.98 49.97 11.01
CA SER A 78 12.38 49.29 12.16
C SER A 78 13.39 49.07 13.27
N TYR A 79 12.90 49.13 14.50
CA TYR A 79 13.66 48.81 15.70
C TYR A 79 13.65 47.29 15.93
N ILE A 80 14.80 46.71 16.28
CA ILE A 80 14.90 45.33 16.75
C ILE A 80 15.22 45.37 18.24
N ASP A 81 14.32 44.82 19.05
CA ASP A 81 14.57 44.62 20.47
C ASP A 81 15.49 43.42 20.68
N ILE A 82 16.65 43.68 21.30
CA ILE A 82 17.56 42.64 21.80
C ILE A 82 17.66 42.66 23.32
N TYR A 83 17.08 43.68 23.97
CA TYR A 83 17.08 43.80 25.42
C TYR A 83 16.15 42.75 26.03
N GLY A 84 14.89 42.76 25.60
CA GLY A 84 13.85 41.88 26.16
C GLY A 84 14.19 40.39 26.06
N PRO A 85 14.55 39.87 24.87
CA PRO A 85 14.90 38.46 24.71
C PRO A 85 16.10 38.03 25.57
N LEU A 86 17.14 38.87 25.66
CA LEU A 86 18.31 38.54 26.46
C LEU A 86 18.03 38.65 27.96
N ALA A 87 17.26 39.65 28.40
CA ALA A 87 16.81 39.75 29.78
C ALA A 87 15.96 38.53 30.19
N ASN A 88 15.03 38.10 29.34
CA ASN A 88 14.22 36.90 29.58
C ASN A 88 15.08 35.62 29.67
N MET A 89 16.13 35.51 28.86
CA MET A 89 17.08 34.38 28.95
C MET A 89 17.88 34.39 30.25
N ILE A 90 18.15 35.56 30.82
CA ILE A 90 18.87 35.69 32.09
C ILE A 90 17.94 35.43 33.28
N GLU A 91 16.73 36.00 33.28
CA GLU A 91 15.77 35.88 34.40
C GLU A 91 15.05 34.51 34.41
N GLY A 92 14.73 33.96 33.24
CA GLY A 92 13.98 32.70 33.05
C GLY A 92 14.84 31.53 32.58
N HIS A 93 16.14 31.58 32.83
CA HIS A 93 17.17 30.74 32.21
C HIS A 93 16.90 29.23 32.25
N GLN A 94 16.43 28.68 33.39
CA GLN A 94 16.15 27.25 33.53
C GLN A 94 15.07 26.77 32.55
N ASN A 95 14.01 27.57 32.36
CA ASN A 95 12.91 27.23 31.45
C ASN A 95 13.35 27.24 29.98
N LEU A 96 14.38 28.03 29.67
CA LEU A 96 14.97 28.14 28.34
C LEU A 96 16.17 27.22 28.16
N GLY A 97 16.48 26.40 29.18
CA GLY A 97 17.54 25.39 29.18
C GLY A 97 18.96 25.94 29.28
N PHE A 98 19.12 27.11 29.91
CA PHE A 98 20.41 27.71 30.28
C PHE A 98 20.68 27.48 31.77
N ASP A 99 21.92 27.09 32.06
CA ASP A 99 22.40 26.80 33.40
C ASP A 99 23.16 28.02 33.95
N GLU A 100 23.93 28.71 33.09
CA GLU A 100 24.82 29.82 33.46
C GLU A 100 24.47 31.11 32.72
N VAL A 101 24.32 32.21 33.46
CA VAL A 101 23.74 33.47 32.93
C VAL A 101 24.60 34.71 33.12
N ASP A 102 25.58 34.66 34.02
CA ASP A 102 26.36 35.81 34.49
C ASP A 102 27.89 35.60 34.35
N ILE A 103 28.28 34.49 33.72
CA ILE A 103 29.65 34.11 33.38
C ILE A 103 29.67 33.62 31.92
N GLY A 104 30.74 33.94 31.18
CA GLY A 104 30.97 33.43 29.83
C GLY A 104 31.58 32.03 29.80
N CYS A 105 31.33 31.27 28.73
CA CYS A 105 31.91 29.94 28.54
C CYS A 105 33.44 29.95 28.29
N CYS A 106 33.97 31.04 27.74
CA CYS A 106 35.37 31.15 27.33
C CYS A 106 36.27 31.83 28.37
N GLY A 107 37.47 31.27 28.57
CA GLY A 107 38.43 31.73 29.56
C GLY A 107 37.94 31.47 30.98
N SER A 108 38.10 32.45 31.86
CA SER A 108 37.41 32.46 33.16
C SER A 108 35.94 32.85 33.04
N GLY A 109 35.53 33.42 31.90
CA GLY A 109 34.17 33.91 31.65
C GLY A 109 33.88 35.28 32.28
N PHE A 110 34.83 35.87 33.00
CA PHE A 110 34.63 37.11 33.74
C PHE A 110 35.01 38.36 32.97
N LEU A 111 36.07 38.29 32.16
CA LEU A 111 36.67 39.46 31.48
C LEU A 111 37.08 39.17 30.04
N GLU A 112 37.27 37.90 29.68
CA GLU A 112 37.77 37.51 28.38
C GLU A 112 36.74 37.82 27.31
N ALA A 113 37.16 38.56 26.29
CA ALA A 113 36.43 38.82 25.06
C ALA A 113 37.44 39.14 23.95
N GLY A 114 37.05 38.94 22.69
CA GLY A 114 37.92 39.21 21.55
C GLY A 114 39.25 38.44 21.64
N PHE A 115 40.40 39.15 21.64
CA PHE A 115 41.72 38.49 21.63
C PHE A 115 42.01 37.65 22.90
N MET A 116 41.38 37.96 24.03
CA MET A 116 41.57 37.22 25.29
C MET A 116 40.80 35.89 25.31
N CYS A 117 39.76 35.75 24.49
CA CYS A 117 39.07 34.49 24.23
C CYS A 117 39.60 33.90 22.91
N ASN A 118 40.57 32.99 22.99
CA ASN A 118 41.27 32.46 21.83
C ASN A 118 41.48 30.94 21.93
N LYS A 119 42.22 30.35 20.98
CA LYS A 119 42.39 28.88 20.86
C LYS A 119 43.07 28.20 22.05
N ILE A 120 43.79 28.94 22.90
CA ILE A 120 44.42 28.40 24.11
C ILE A 120 43.60 28.68 25.38
N SER A 121 42.56 29.51 25.30
CA SER A 121 41.66 29.75 26.42
C SER A 121 40.87 28.48 26.73
N TYR A 122 40.62 28.23 28.02
CA TYR A 122 39.65 27.21 28.41
C TYR A 122 38.29 27.53 27.79
N VAL A 123 37.56 26.49 27.38
CA VAL A 123 36.18 26.60 26.91
C VAL A 123 35.37 25.59 27.69
N CYS A 124 34.22 26.03 28.21
CA CYS A 124 33.30 25.16 28.93
C CYS A 124 32.87 23.93 28.08
N PRO A 125 32.48 22.80 28.70
CA PRO A 125 32.19 21.58 27.96
C PRO A 125 30.95 21.66 27.06
N ASP A 126 29.95 22.47 27.45
CA ASP A 126 28.72 22.68 26.69
C ASP A 126 28.35 24.17 26.64
N PRO A 127 28.78 24.88 25.58
CA PRO A 127 28.46 26.30 25.38
C PRO A 127 26.96 26.58 25.23
N SER A 128 26.14 25.58 24.90
CA SER A 128 24.69 25.74 24.72
C SER A 128 23.94 25.90 26.05
N LYS A 129 24.61 25.65 27.19
CA LYS A 129 24.08 25.90 28.53
C LYS A 129 24.40 27.28 29.09
N TYR A 130 25.24 28.06 28.40
CA TYR A 130 25.61 29.41 28.81
C TYR A 130 24.83 30.43 27.98
N VAL A 131 24.31 31.48 28.61
CA VAL A 131 23.74 32.64 27.89
C VAL A 131 24.84 33.36 27.09
N PHE A 132 26.05 33.41 27.64
CA PHE A 132 27.18 34.13 27.06
C PHE A 132 28.31 33.19 26.60
N TRP A 133 28.82 33.41 25.39
CA TRP A 133 30.02 32.72 24.89
C TRP A 133 31.28 33.25 25.56
N ASP A 134 31.43 34.57 25.61
CA ASP A 134 32.52 35.27 26.30
C ASP A 134 31.93 36.33 27.24
N SER A 135 32.74 37.22 27.82
CA SER A 135 32.24 38.18 28.81
C SER A 135 31.33 39.31 28.25
N ILE A 136 31.06 39.32 26.94
CA ILE A 136 30.27 40.34 26.23
C ILE A 136 29.24 39.70 25.28
N HIS A 137 29.65 38.74 24.47
CA HIS A 137 28.88 38.19 23.36
C HIS A 137 28.02 37.00 23.81
N PRO A 138 26.73 36.97 23.44
CA PRO A 138 25.87 35.80 23.63
C PRO A 138 26.42 34.51 22.99
N SER A 139 25.99 33.36 23.51
CA SER A 139 26.25 32.07 22.88
C SER A 139 25.46 31.90 21.58
N GLU A 140 25.81 30.91 20.75
CA GLU A 140 25.08 30.60 19.52
C GLU A 140 23.59 30.37 19.80
N ARG A 141 23.26 29.63 20.86
CA ARG A 141 21.88 29.37 21.28
C ARG A 141 21.17 30.67 21.69
N ALA A 142 21.84 31.54 22.43
CA ALA A 142 21.27 32.82 22.82
C ALA A 142 21.03 33.73 21.60
N TYR A 143 21.98 33.80 20.66
CA TYR A 143 21.78 34.51 19.39
C TYR A 143 20.63 33.91 18.56
N HIS A 144 20.46 32.59 18.56
CA HIS A 144 19.32 31.95 17.91
C HIS A 144 17.98 32.42 18.50
N ASN A 145 17.86 32.46 19.83
CA ASN A 145 16.66 32.98 20.50
C ASN A 145 16.40 34.46 20.21
N ILE A 146 17.46 35.29 20.19
CA ILE A 146 17.36 36.70 19.80
C ILE A 146 16.86 36.83 18.35
N LEU A 147 17.37 36.02 17.43
CA LEU A 147 16.92 36.01 16.04
C LEU A 147 15.45 35.60 15.93
N LEU A 148 15.00 34.59 16.68
CA LEU A 148 13.60 34.17 16.70
C LEU A 148 12.70 35.30 17.22
N ALA A 149 13.13 36.05 18.24
CA ALA A 149 12.40 37.20 18.73
C ALA A 149 12.38 38.38 17.73
N ALA A 150 13.46 38.60 16.98
CA ALA A 150 13.55 39.63 15.95
C ALA A 150 12.81 39.27 14.65
N ARG A 151 12.55 37.98 14.42
CA ARG A 151 11.97 37.44 13.19
C ARG A 151 10.70 38.15 12.74
N PRO A 152 9.68 38.40 13.59
CA PRO A 152 8.44 39.04 13.17
C PRO A 152 8.66 40.44 12.58
N THR A 153 9.57 41.22 13.16
CA THR A 153 9.93 42.56 12.66
C THR A 153 10.61 42.47 11.29
N ILE A 154 11.55 41.53 11.13
CA ILE A 154 12.23 41.31 9.85
C ILE A 154 11.23 40.85 8.78
N ASP A 155 10.32 39.94 9.11
CA ASP A 155 9.31 39.47 8.16
C ASP A 155 8.30 40.60 7.83
N ALA A 156 7.91 41.44 8.80
CA ALA A 156 7.05 42.63 8.58
C ALA A 156 7.65 43.63 7.57
N LEU A 157 8.97 43.80 7.56
CA LEU A 157 9.67 44.60 6.54
C LEU A 157 9.46 44.03 5.12
N ASN A 158 9.23 42.73 4.99
CA ASN A 158 9.16 41.99 3.75
C ASN A 158 7.74 41.56 3.31
N VAL A 159 6.70 41.82 4.12
CA VAL A 159 5.30 41.49 3.77
C VAL A 159 4.87 42.03 2.40
N LYS A 160 5.25 43.26 2.05
CA LYS A 160 4.91 43.86 0.74
C LYS A 160 5.60 43.15 -0.43
N ASP A 161 6.78 42.58 -0.22
CA ASP A 161 7.49 41.85 -1.26
C ASP A 161 6.82 40.50 -1.49
N TYR A 162 6.41 39.83 -0.41
CA TYR A 162 5.64 38.58 -0.54
C TYR A 162 4.27 38.82 -1.17
N GLN A 163 3.58 39.90 -0.80
CA GLN A 163 2.37 40.32 -1.52
C GLN A 163 2.66 40.57 -3.01
N GLY A 164 3.77 41.23 -3.34
CA GLY A 164 4.18 41.43 -4.74
C GLY A 164 4.45 40.12 -5.48
N ILE A 165 4.98 39.09 -4.81
CA ILE A 165 5.13 37.74 -5.37
C ILE A 165 3.76 37.09 -5.65
N ILE A 166 2.80 37.24 -4.73
CA ILE A 166 1.42 36.76 -4.91
C ILE A 166 0.76 37.49 -6.09
N ASP A 167 0.89 38.81 -6.15
CA ASP A 167 0.30 39.64 -7.22
C ASP A 167 0.91 39.31 -8.60
N ALA A 168 2.19 38.93 -8.64
CA ALA A 168 2.87 38.52 -9.86
C ALA A 168 2.22 37.28 -10.53
N ALA A 169 1.50 36.45 -9.76
CA ALA A 169 0.73 35.31 -10.27
C ALA A 169 -0.38 35.71 -11.27
N LYS A 170 -0.75 36.99 -11.33
CA LYS A 170 -1.82 37.50 -12.22
C LYS A 170 -1.30 38.24 -13.45
N THR A 171 0.01 38.18 -13.70
CA THR A 171 0.67 39.01 -14.72
C THR A 171 1.15 38.17 -15.92
N SER A 172 2.39 38.37 -16.37
CA SER A 172 2.96 37.65 -17.52
C SER A 172 3.21 36.17 -17.24
N VAL A 173 3.26 35.33 -18.28
CA VAL A 173 3.56 33.88 -18.16
C VAL A 173 4.86 33.63 -17.37
N LYS A 174 5.92 34.40 -17.63
CA LYS A 174 7.20 34.27 -16.90
C LYS A 174 7.06 34.63 -15.42
N ALA A 175 6.25 35.64 -15.11
CA ALA A 175 5.97 36.05 -13.74
C ALA A 175 5.11 35.00 -13.01
N LYS A 176 4.10 34.43 -13.68
CA LYS A 176 3.32 33.28 -13.17
C LYS A 176 4.23 32.10 -12.81
N GLN A 177 5.15 31.72 -13.71
CA GLN A 177 6.10 30.64 -13.46
C GLN A 177 7.05 30.91 -12.28
N LEU A 178 7.44 32.17 -12.08
CA LEU A 178 8.25 32.58 -10.94
C LEU A 178 7.42 32.58 -9.64
N ALA A 179 6.20 33.11 -9.68
CA ALA A 179 5.27 33.12 -8.56
C ALA A 179 4.98 31.68 -8.06
N ALA A 180 4.72 30.75 -8.99
CA ALA A 180 4.54 29.32 -8.69
C ALA A 180 5.72 28.68 -7.92
N GLN A 181 6.92 29.23 -8.01
CA GLN A 181 8.10 28.78 -7.25
C GLN A 181 8.24 29.48 -5.90
N LEU A 182 7.98 30.79 -5.88
CA LEU A 182 8.29 31.63 -4.73
C LEU A 182 7.17 31.67 -3.70
N ILE A 183 5.90 31.63 -4.12
CA ILE A 183 4.75 31.60 -3.21
C ILE A 183 4.88 30.49 -2.17
N PRO A 184 5.01 29.19 -2.55
CA PRO A 184 5.07 28.13 -1.56
C PRO A 184 6.38 28.12 -0.76
N ARG A 185 7.47 28.64 -1.34
CA ARG A 185 8.79 28.71 -0.68
C ARG A 185 8.79 29.61 0.54
N PHE A 186 8.03 30.71 0.51
CA PHE A 186 8.01 31.69 1.59
C PHE A 186 6.74 31.66 2.43
N PHE A 187 5.76 30.83 2.06
CA PHE A 187 4.43 30.73 2.68
C PHE A 187 4.44 30.75 4.22
N LYS A 188 5.26 29.91 4.85
CA LYS A 188 5.30 29.78 6.32
C LYS A 188 5.68 31.06 7.07
N PHE A 189 6.38 31.98 6.41
CA PHE A 189 6.86 33.22 7.04
C PHE A 189 5.78 34.31 7.05
N PHE A 190 4.66 34.12 6.34
CA PHE A 190 3.61 35.12 6.17
C PHE A 190 2.21 34.54 6.45
N PRO A 191 1.93 34.11 7.70
CA PRO A 191 0.65 33.46 8.05
C PRO A 191 -0.57 34.35 7.75
N ASN A 192 -0.43 35.68 7.89
CA ASN A 192 -1.49 36.65 7.57
C ASN A 192 -1.84 36.72 6.07
N LEU A 193 -0.96 36.21 5.19
CA LEU A 193 -1.17 36.13 3.75
C LEU A 193 -1.42 34.69 3.26
N SER A 194 -1.65 33.75 4.18
CA SER A 194 -1.84 32.33 3.84
C SER A 194 -3.01 32.08 2.89
N GLY A 195 -4.18 32.68 3.15
CA GLY A 195 -5.35 32.59 2.27
C GLY A 195 -5.05 33.11 0.86
N PRO A 196 -4.69 34.40 0.69
CA PRO A 196 -4.34 34.97 -0.61
C PRO A 196 -3.23 34.22 -1.35
N ALA A 197 -2.21 33.73 -0.63
CA ALA A 197 -1.12 32.96 -1.21
C ALA A 197 -1.59 31.62 -1.76
N LEU A 198 -2.44 30.92 -1.01
CA LEU A 198 -2.97 29.62 -1.42
C LEU A 198 -3.94 29.79 -2.60
N ASP A 199 -4.85 30.74 -2.54
CA ASP A 199 -5.81 31.01 -3.62
C ASP A 199 -5.07 31.37 -4.92
N ALA A 200 -4.11 32.29 -4.85
CA ALA A 200 -3.30 32.64 -6.01
C ALA A 200 -2.48 31.45 -6.55
N HIS A 201 -2.04 30.53 -5.69
CA HIS A 201 -1.32 29.34 -6.15
C HIS A 201 -2.25 28.30 -6.79
N LEU A 202 -3.50 28.18 -6.32
CA LEU A 202 -4.52 27.33 -6.93
C LEU A 202 -4.91 27.86 -8.31
N ASP A 203 -5.06 29.18 -8.48
CA ASP A 203 -5.25 29.81 -9.80
C ASP A 203 -4.13 29.41 -10.79
N LEU A 204 -2.88 29.28 -10.30
CA LEU A 204 -1.75 28.84 -11.12
C LEU A 204 -1.79 27.34 -11.46
N VAL A 205 -2.38 26.50 -10.60
CA VAL A 205 -2.59 25.07 -10.89
C VAL A 205 -3.60 24.89 -12.01
N GLU A 206 -4.57 25.81 -12.15
CA GLU A 206 -5.61 25.79 -13.18
C GLU A 206 -5.28 26.66 -14.42
N ALA A 207 -4.07 27.22 -14.50
CA ALA A 207 -3.66 28.12 -15.57
C ALA A 207 -3.73 27.48 -16.98
N GLU A 208 -4.05 28.26 -18.01
CA GLU A 208 -4.10 27.77 -19.40
C GLU A 208 -2.74 27.25 -19.90
N GLU A 209 -1.66 27.88 -19.44
CA GLU A 209 -0.31 27.58 -19.87
C GLU A 209 0.26 26.34 -19.16
N LEU A 210 0.48 25.25 -19.89
CA LEU A 210 1.01 23.98 -19.35
C LEU A 210 2.29 24.17 -18.50
N GLY A 211 3.19 25.04 -18.94
CA GLY A 211 4.43 25.33 -18.21
C GLY A 211 4.22 26.03 -16.87
N VAL A 212 3.12 26.77 -16.68
CA VAL A 212 2.73 27.38 -15.41
C VAL A 212 2.14 26.32 -14.49
N ARG A 213 1.16 25.53 -14.98
CA ARG A 213 0.53 24.46 -14.19
C ARG A 213 1.54 23.47 -13.63
N VAL A 214 2.43 22.96 -14.50
CA VAL A 214 3.48 22.01 -14.10
C VAL A 214 4.37 22.58 -12.99
N GLN A 215 4.68 23.88 -13.04
CA GLN A 215 5.51 24.52 -12.01
C GLN A 215 4.74 24.70 -10.70
N ALA A 216 3.45 25.08 -10.78
CA ALA A 216 2.58 25.21 -9.62
C ALA A 216 2.37 23.86 -8.91
N ILE A 217 2.11 22.79 -9.67
CA ILE A 217 1.94 21.42 -9.16
C ILE A 217 3.20 20.94 -8.42
N ARG A 218 4.38 21.18 -8.99
CA ARG A 218 5.67 20.86 -8.34
C ARG A 218 5.89 21.65 -7.05
N GLY A 219 5.29 22.83 -6.94
CA GLY A 219 5.34 23.68 -5.75
C GLY A 219 4.43 23.25 -4.62
N LEU A 220 3.36 22.48 -4.87
CA LEU A 220 2.38 22.10 -3.84
C LEU A 220 2.99 21.42 -2.60
N PRO A 221 3.96 20.47 -2.73
CA PRO A 221 4.57 19.84 -1.55
C PRO A 221 5.37 20.80 -0.67
N LEU A 222 5.76 21.97 -1.17
CA LEU A 222 6.54 22.94 -0.39
C LEU A 222 5.69 23.70 0.64
N PHE A 223 4.37 23.79 0.44
CA PHE A 223 3.48 24.32 1.47
C PHE A 223 3.57 23.47 2.75
N CYS A 224 3.76 22.16 2.61
CA CYS A 224 3.67 21.21 3.73
C CYS A 224 4.95 21.07 4.56
N LYS A 225 6.11 21.54 4.06
CA LYS A 225 7.43 21.26 4.67
C LYS A 225 7.51 21.62 6.16
N ASP A 226 6.83 22.70 6.55
CA ASP A 226 6.78 23.19 7.92
C ASP A 226 5.32 23.41 8.41
N THR A 227 4.33 22.97 7.63
CA THR A 227 2.90 23.02 7.97
C THR A 227 2.23 21.69 7.60
N PRO A 228 2.52 20.60 8.34
CA PRO A 228 2.05 19.25 8.02
C PRO A 228 0.52 19.13 7.99
N GLU A 229 -0.21 20.01 8.69
CA GLU A 229 -1.67 20.12 8.65
C GLU A 229 -2.23 20.36 7.24
N ASN A 230 -1.43 20.92 6.32
CA ASN A 230 -1.84 21.17 4.95
C ASN A 230 -1.71 19.94 4.04
N ILE A 231 -1.09 18.84 4.49
CA ILE A 231 -0.83 17.65 3.64
C ILE A 231 -2.12 17.09 3.06
N GLY A 232 -3.15 16.91 3.88
CA GLY A 232 -4.44 16.37 3.41
C GLY A 232 -5.03 17.21 2.28
N LYS A 233 -5.05 18.55 2.46
CA LYS A 233 -5.55 19.49 1.44
C LYS A 233 -4.74 19.42 0.15
N MET A 234 -3.40 19.34 0.23
CA MET A 234 -2.55 19.24 -0.97
C MET A 234 -2.72 17.91 -1.70
N VAL A 235 -2.90 16.81 -0.97
CA VAL A 235 -3.24 15.51 -1.57
C VAL A 235 -4.58 15.58 -2.28
N ASP A 236 -5.60 16.17 -1.64
CA ASP A 236 -6.94 16.31 -2.23
C ASP A 236 -6.89 17.06 -3.58
N ILE A 237 -6.15 18.18 -3.64
CA ILE A 237 -5.94 18.95 -4.87
C ILE A 237 -5.23 18.11 -5.93
N LEU A 238 -4.13 17.43 -5.57
CA LEU A 238 -3.36 16.60 -6.49
C LEU A 238 -4.16 15.41 -7.04
N VAL A 239 -5.07 14.85 -6.25
CA VAL A 239 -5.96 13.76 -6.68
C VAL A 239 -6.91 14.21 -7.79
N GLN A 240 -7.46 15.44 -7.71
CA GLN A 240 -8.33 15.97 -8.76
C GLN A 240 -7.63 16.05 -10.13
N ILE A 241 -6.32 16.32 -10.13
CA ILE A 241 -5.51 16.47 -11.35
C ILE A 241 -4.71 15.20 -11.73
N LEU A 242 -4.83 14.12 -10.96
CA LEU A 242 -4.14 12.84 -11.18
C LEU A 242 -4.41 12.25 -12.57
N GLY A 243 -5.56 12.61 -13.15
CA GLY A 243 -6.01 12.14 -14.44
C GLY A 243 -5.75 13.06 -15.63
N SER A 244 -4.88 14.07 -15.53
CA SER A 244 -4.59 14.96 -16.66
C SER A 244 -4.22 14.16 -17.93
N GLU A 245 -4.68 14.59 -19.11
CA GLU A 245 -4.32 13.90 -20.36
C GLU A 245 -2.84 14.12 -20.70
N GLU A 246 -2.32 15.29 -20.33
CA GLU A 246 -0.95 15.71 -20.57
C GLU A 246 0.05 14.89 -19.74
N PHE A 247 0.97 14.21 -20.42
CA PHE A 247 1.94 13.34 -19.76
C PHE A 247 2.85 14.09 -18.78
N VAL A 248 3.30 15.29 -19.14
CA VAL A 248 4.22 16.10 -18.32
C VAL A 248 3.53 16.57 -17.04
N GLU A 249 2.24 16.91 -17.14
CA GLU A 249 1.42 17.31 -16.00
C GLU A 249 1.19 16.12 -15.06
N ARG A 250 0.77 14.96 -15.59
CA ARG A 250 0.64 13.73 -14.80
C ARG A 250 1.93 13.32 -14.09
N ASP A 251 3.08 13.40 -14.77
CA ASP A 251 4.38 13.12 -14.15
C ASP A 251 4.68 14.08 -13.00
N ALA A 252 4.35 15.37 -13.15
CA ALA A 252 4.48 16.36 -12.08
C ALA A 252 3.57 16.02 -10.89
N VAL A 253 2.32 15.63 -11.13
CA VAL A 253 1.37 15.22 -10.08
C VAL A 253 1.88 13.99 -9.33
N HIS A 254 2.31 12.95 -10.04
CA HIS A 254 2.89 11.76 -9.42
C HIS A 254 4.10 12.09 -8.55
N LYS A 255 5.01 12.95 -9.02
CA LYS A 255 6.18 13.38 -8.26
C LYS A 255 5.79 14.19 -7.02
N ALA A 256 4.79 15.07 -7.14
CA ALA A 256 4.29 15.86 -6.03
C ALA A 256 3.64 14.98 -4.95
N LEU A 257 2.77 14.03 -5.32
CA LEU A 257 2.18 13.04 -4.40
C LEU A 257 3.26 12.19 -3.72
N MET A 258 4.25 11.73 -4.48
CA MET A 258 5.38 10.98 -3.93
C MET A 258 6.28 11.82 -3.00
N SER A 259 6.31 13.13 -3.16
CA SER A 259 7.01 14.05 -2.23
C SER A 259 6.24 14.17 -0.92
N LEU A 260 4.91 14.38 -0.98
CA LEU A 260 4.04 14.43 0.20
C LEU A 260 4.08 13.11 1.00
N LEU A 261 3.99 11.97 0.30
CA LEU A 261 4.12 10.64 0.92
C LEU A 261 5.43 10.47 1.69
N ARG A 262 6.54 11.06 1.22
CA ARG A 262 7.83 11.00 1.93
C ARG A 262 7.94 12.01 3.08
N GLN A 263 7.15 13.09 3.06
CA GLN A 263 7.08 14.04 4.16
C GLN A 263 6.27 13.48 5.33
N ASP A 264 5.09 12.92 5.03
CA ASP A 264 4.24 12.22 6.00
C ASP A 264 3.46 11.11 5.30
N VAL A 265 3.88 9.88 5.55
CA VAL A 265 3.28 8.68 4.94
C VAL A 265 1.85 8.48 5.45
N LYS A 266 1.63 8.68 6.75
CA LYS A 266 0.37 8.38 7.42
C LYS A 266 -0.71 9.36 6.98
N ALA A 267 -0.42 10.66 7.03
CA ALA A 267 -1.35 11.69 6.60
C ALA A 267 -1.66 11.56 5.10
N SER A 268 -0.63 11.34 4.27
CA SER A 268 -0.80 11.25 2.81
C SER A 268 -1.59 10.01 2.39
N LEU A 269 -1.31 8.83 2.97
CA LEU A 269 -2.09 7.62 2.68
C LEU A 269 -3.53 7.76 3.14
N THR A 270 -3.76 8.35 4.32
CA THR A 270 -5.13 8.58 4.82
C THR A 270 -5.91 9.47 3.86
N ALA A 271 -5.30 10.57 3.39
CA ALA A 271 -5.92 11.45 2.42
C ALA A 271 -6.16 10.76 1.07
N LEU A 272 -5.22 9.96 0.56
CA LEU A 272 -5.42 9.20 -0.68
C LEU A 272 -6.58 8.20 -0.56
N PHE A 273 -6.63 7.43 0.53
CA PHE A 273 -7.67 6.40 0.72
C PHE A 273 -9.07 7.00 0.95
N LYS A 274 -9.18 8.25 1.39
CA LYS A 274 -10.45 8.98 1.41
C LYS A 274 -11.10 9.04 0.02
N HIS A 275 -10.30 9.21 -1.05
CA HIS A 275 -10.79 9.22 -2.44
C HIS A 275 -11.02 7.84 -3.03
N ILE A 276 -10.54 6.78 -2.39
CA ILE A 276 -10.97 5.42 -2.70
C ILE A 276 -12.38 5.24 -2.15
N GLY A 277 -12.63 5.72 -0.93
CA GLY A 277 -13.93 5.68 -0.27
C GLY A 277 -14.11 4.47 0.64
N SER A 278 -15.16 4.53 1.45
CA SER A 278 -15.65 3.51 2.39
C SER A 278 -17.18 3.60 2.47
N VAL A 279 -17.86 2.70 3.21
CA VAL A 279 -19.32 2.84 3.40
C VAL A 279 -19.69 4.12 4.15
N GLU A 280 -18.85 4.58 5.07
CA GLU A 280 -19.07 5.81 5.85
C GLU A 280 -18.82 7.08 5.01
N GLU A 281 -17.85 7.03 4.11
CA GLU A 281 -17.50 8.11 3.17
C GLU A 281 -17.37 7.54 1.76
N PRO A 282 -18.48 7.33 1.03
CA PRO A 282 -18.43 6.77 -0.32
C PRO A 282 -17.75 7.74 -1.28
N SER A 283 -16.93 7.19 -2.18
CA SER A 283 -16.38 7.97 -3.30
C SER A 283 -17.54 8.46 -4.16
N THR A 284 -17.57 9.77 -4.45
CA THR A 284 -18.56 10.36 -5.36
C THR A 284 -18.15 10.28 -6.82
N ASP A 285 -16.93 9.80 -7.11
CA ASP A 285 -16.34 9.76 -8.46
C ASP A 285 -15.54 8.46 -8.69
N ASP A 286 -16.17 7.51 -9.38
CA ASP A 286 -15.56 6.22 -9.75
C ASP A 286 -14.26 6.38 -10.57
N VAL A 287 -14.15 7.45 -11.35
CA VAL A 287 -12.95 7.72 -12.17
C VAL A 287 -11.79 8.14 -11.28
N ILE A 288 -12.04 8.97 -10.26
CA ILE A 288 -11.03 9.35 -9.27
C ILE A 288 -10.60 8.12 -8.47
N ARG A 289 -11.56 7.33 -7.98
CA ARG A 289 -11.28 6.07 -7.27
C ARG A 289 -10.34 5.17 -8.07
N GLU A 290 -10.66 4.91 -9.35
CA GLU A 290 -9.84 4.07 -10.22
C GLU A 290 -8.42 4.64 -10.38
N LYS A 291 -8.29 5.96 -10.60
CA LYS A 291 -6.99 6.64 -10.74
C LYS A 291 -6.14 6.53 -9.47
N VAL A 292 -6.75 6.70 -8.29
CA VAL A 292 -6.05 6.60 -7.01
C VAL A 292 -5.60 5.17 -6.74
N ILE A 293 -6.45 4.16 -6.99
CA ILE A 293 -6.08 2.75 -6.86
C ILE A 293 -4.92 2.40 -7.79
N ASN A 294 -4.98 2.86 -9.04
CA ASN A 294 -3.89 2.68 -10.01
C ASN A 294 -2.59 3.35 -9.56
N PHE A 295 -2.66 4.58 -9.03
CA PHE A 295 -1.49 5.27 -8.48
C PHE A 295 -0.88 4.51 -7.30
N VAL A 296 -1.71 4.08 -6.34
CA VAL A 296 -1.27 3.32 -5.17
C VAL A 296 -0.61 2.00 -5.61
N ARG A 297 -1.21 1.27 -6.56
CA ARG A 297 -0.64 0.05 -7.15
C ARG A 297 0.72 0.30 -7.80
N ASP A 298 0.82 1.32 -8.64
CA ASP A 298 1.98 1.51 -9.51
C ASP A 298 3.14 2.27 -8.84
N LYS A 299 2.85 3.09 -7.83
CA LYS A 299 3.83 3.98 -7.19
C LYS A 299 4.09 3.67 -5.73
N VAL A 300 3.07 3.29 -4.97
CA VAL A 300 3.21 3.05 -3.52
C VAL A 300 3.63 1.60 -3.26
N PHE A 301 2.94 0.63 -3.84
CA PHE A 301 3.18 -0.79 -3.57
C PHE A 301 4.60 -1.29 -3.89
N PRO A 302 5.28 -0.82 -4.95
CA PRO A 302 6.64 -1.27 -5.27
C PRO A 302 7.69 -0.83 -4.26
N ILE A 303 7.47 0.29 -3.56
CA ILE A 303 8.44 0.89 -2.63
C ILE A 303 8.00 0.79 -1.17
N LYS A 304 6.97 0.00 -0.86
CA LYS A 304 6.41 -0.17 0.49
C LYS A 304 7.45 -0.41 1.58
N GLY A 305 8.55 -1.11 1.28
CA GLY A 305 9.62 -1.41 2.26
C GLY A 305 10.49 -0.21 2.63
N GLU A 306 10.57 0.79 1.76
CA GLU A 306 11.20 2.10 2.03
C GLU A 306 10.19 3.02 2.74
N LEU A 307 8.95 3.05 2.25
CA LEU A 307 7.95 4.03 2.66
C LEU A 307 7.29 3.70 4.01
N LEU A 308 6.92 2.45 4.26
CA LEU A 308 6.18 2.07 5.47
C LEU A 308 7.15 1.91 6.65
N LYS A 309 7.47 3.01 7.32
CA LYS A 309 8.33 3.07 8.51
C LYS A 309 7.72 3.96 9.60
N PRO A 310 7.70 3.55 10.89
CA PRO A 310 8.03 2.21 11.42
C PRO A 310 7.16 1.11 10.81
N GLN A 311 7.75 -0.06 10.53
CA GLN A 311 7.14 -1.02 9.60
C GLN A 311 5.83 -1.62 10.10
N GLU A 312 5.79 -2.13 11.33
CA GLU A 312 4.57 -2.77 11.85
C GLU A 312 3.41 -1.78 12.01
N GLU A 313 3.68 -0.57 12.52
CA GLU A 313 2.66 0.47 12.67
C GLU A 313 2.09 0.91 11.32
N MET A 314 2.96 1.17 10.33
CA MET A 314 2.53 1.64 9.02
C MET A 314 1.87 0.54 8.18
N GLU A 315 2.32 -0.71 8.30
CA GLU A 315 1.64 -1.86 7.70
C GLU A 315 0.26 -2.10 8.33
N ARG A 316 0.11 -1.87 9.64
CA ARG A 316 -1.21 -1.88 10.31
C ARG A 316 -2.12 -0.76 9.79
N HIS A 317 -1.61 0.47 9.73
CA HIS A 317 -2.37 1.63 9.24
C HIS A 317 -2.90 1.42 7.82
N ILE A 318 -2.06 0.98 6.88
CA ILE A 318 -2.52 0.71 5.51
C ILE A 318 -3.47 -0.48 5.43
N THR A 319 -3.33 -1.47 6.32
CA THR A 319 -4.28 -2.59 6.41
C THR A 319 -5.66 -2.11 6.82
N ASP A 320 -5.75 -1.23 7.83
CA ASP A 320 -7.01 -0.66 8.27
C ASP A 320 -7.66 0.21 7.20
N LEU A 321 -6.86 1.01 6.48
CA LEU A 321 -7.34 1.79 5.33
C LEU A 321 -7.89 0.88 4.23
N ILE A 322 -7.17 -0.19 3.89
CA ILE A 322 -7.65 -1.17 2.89
C ILE A 322 -8.95 -1.79 3.35
N LYS A 323 -9.04 -2.29 4.60
CA LYS A 323 -10.25 -2.93 5.13
C LYS A 323 -11.49 -2.04 5.01
N LYS A 324 -11.36 -0.75 5.34
CA LYS A 324 -12.44 0.24 5.15
C LYS A 324 -12.86 0.41 3.69
N SER A 325 -11.92 0.24 2.76
CA SER A 325 -12.20 0.29 1.33
C SER A 325 -12.73 -1.02 0.75
N LEU A 326 -12.74 -2.14 1.48
CA LEU A 326 -13.16 -3.46 0.97
C LEU A 326 -14.68 -3.70 0.96
N GLU A 327 -15.46 -2.87 1.65
CA GLU A 327 -16.91 -3.06 1.74
C GLU A 327 -17.63 -2.83 0.39
N ASP A 328 -17.05 -1.99 -0.47
CA ASP A 328 -17.61 -1.57 -1.76
C ASP A 328 -16.57 -1.75 -2.87
N VAL A 329 -16.18 -3.01 -3.18
CA VAL A 329 -15.10 -3.31 -4.16
C VAL A 329 -15.52 -4.20 -5.30
N THR A 330 -14.94 -3.96 -6.46
CA THR A 330 -14.96 -4.92 -7.56
C THR A 330 -14.03 -6.11 -7.28
N GLY A 331 -14.23 -7.24 -7.96
CA GLY A 331 -13.34 -8.41 -7.82
C GLY A 331 -11.88 -8.14 -8.20
N ILE A 332 -11.62 -7.18 -9.11
CA ILE A 332 -10.27 -6.76 -9.51
C ILE A 332 -9.61 -5.98 -8.37
N GLU A 333 -10.32 -5.01 -7.81
CA GLU A 333 -9.85 -4.21 -6.67
C GLU A 333 -9.59 -5.09 -5.45
N PHE A 334 -10.52 -6.00 -5.13
CA PHE A 334 -10.36 -6.95 -4.03
C PHE A 334 -9.09 -7.79 -4.20
N ARG A 335 -8.85 -8.37 -5.39
CA ARG A 335 -7.63 -9.14 -5.67
C ARG A 335 -6.37 -8.29 -5.51
N LEU A 336 -6.38 -7.07 -6.04
CA LEU A 336 -5.27 -6.13 -5.95
C LEU A 336 -4.92 -5.82 -4.49
N PHE A 337 -5.92 -5.53 -3.66
CA PHE A 337 -5.72 -5.27 -2.24
C PHE A 337 -5.23 -6.50 -1.50
N MET A 338 -5.81 -7.68 -1.76
CA MET A 338 -5.39 -8.92 -1.12
C MET A 338 -3.96 -9.32 -1.50
N ASP A 339 -3.56 -9.14 -2.75
CA ASP A 339 -2.18 -9.41 -3.19
C ASP A 339 -1.19 -8.42 -2.58
N PHE A 340 -1.60 -7.17 -2.37
CA PHE A 340 -0.80 -6.21 -1.63
C PHE A 340 -0.65 -6.57 -0.16
N LEU A 341 -1.75 -6.90 0.53
CA LEU A 341 -1.73 -7.32 1.93
C LEU A 341 -0.81 -8.53 2.12
N LYS A 342 -0.88 -9.55 1.25
CA LYS A 342 0.04 -10.70 1.24
C LYS A 342 1.52 -10.30 1.10
N SER A 343 1.80 -9.17 0.45
CA SER A 343 3.16 -8.69 0.23
C SER A 343 3.75 -7.95 1.43
N LEU A 344 2.94 -7.59 2.43
CA LEU A 344 3.39 -6.94 3.67
C LEU A 344 4.11 -7.93 4.58
N SER A 345 5.05 -7.47 5.39
CA SER A 345 5.75 -8.36 6.33
C SER A 345 4.81 -8.97 7.39
N LEU A 346 3.77 -8.21 7.76
CA LEU A 346 2.74 -8.59 8.72
C LEU A 346 1.98 -9.85 8.29
N PHE A 347 1.86 -10.10 6.98
CA PHE A 347 1.13 -11.22 6.41
C PHE A 347 1.93 -12.10 5.44
N GLY A 348 3.18 -11.73 5.16
CA GLY A 348 4.05 -12.44 4.22
C GLY A 348 4.37 -13.86 4.68
N GLU A 349 5.10 -14.63 3.87
CA GLU A 349 5.33 -16.07 4.06
C GLU A 349 5.87 -16.46 5.45
N LYS A 350 6.64 -15.58 6.09
CA LYS A 350 7.24 -15.79 7.42
C LYS A 350 6.34 -15.39 8.59
N ALA A 351 5.18 -14.78 8.33
CA ALA A 351 4.27 -14.34 9.37
C ALA A 351 3.67 -15.53 10.15
N PRO A 352 3.45 -15.40 11.47
CA PRO A 352 2.77 -16.41 12.29
C PRO A 352 1.37 -16.74 11.77
N SER A 353 0.92 -17.98 12.01
CA SER A 353 -0.39 -18.46 11.55
C SER A 353 -1.56 -17.65 12.11
N GLU A 354 -1.40 -17.07 13.30
CA GLU A 354 -2.38 -16.22 13.98
C GLU A 354 -2.67 -14.95 13.18
N ARG A 355 -1.70 -14.44 12.42
CA ARG A 355 -1.89 -13.28 11.54
C ARG A 355 -2.72 -13.59 10.31
N MET A 356 -2.82 -14.88 9.92
CA MET A 356 -3.63 -15.30 8.77
C MET A 356 -5.13 -15.28 9.07
N LYS A 357 -5.50 -15.34 10.36
CA LYS A 357 -6.90 -15.24 10.81
C LYS A 357 -7.56 -13.97 10.28
N GLU A 358 -6.88 -12.84 10.38
CA GLU A 358 -7.40 -11.55 9.92
C GLU A 358 -7.65 -11.51 8.40
N LEU A 359 -6.72 -12.07 7.61
CA LEU A 359 -6.90 -12.12 6.15
C LEU A 359 -8.02 -13.06 5.74
N ILE A 360 -8.19 -14.19 6.45
CA ILE A 360 -9.33 -15.08 6.20
C ILE A 360 -10.64 -14.40 6.58
N GLU A 361 -10.72 -13.70 7.70
CA GLU A 361 -11.94 -12.99 8.11
C GLU A 361 -12.37 -11.94 7.07
N ILE A 362 -11.42 -11.27 6.43
CA ILE A 362 -11.69 -10.36 5.31
C ILE A 362 -12.31 -11.11 4.12
N ILE A 363 -11.75 -12.27 3.74
CA ILE A 363 -12.25 -13.07 2.60
C ILE A 363 -13.62 -13.70 2.94
N GLU A 364 -13.83 -14.12 4.18
CA GLU A 364 -15.12 -14.62 4.67
C GLU A 364 -16.20 -13.53 4.62
N GLY A 365 -15.87 -12.31 5.03
CA GLY A 365 -16.77 -11.16 4.91
C GLY A 365 -17.15 -10.89 3.46
N GLN A 366 -16.18 -10.92 2.54
CA GLN A 366 -16.44 -10.71 1.12
C GLN A 366 -17.24 -11.84 0.46
N ALA A 367 -17.11 -13.07 0.97
CA ALA A 367 -17.89 -14.20 0.51
C ALA A 367 -19.36 -14.14 0.95
N ASP A 368 -19.70 -13.27 1.92
CA ASP A 368 -21.06 -13.02 2.39
C ASP A 368 -21.74 -14.33 2.85
N LEU A 369 -21.04 -15.06 3.72
CA LEU A 369 -21.45 -16.40 4.19
C LEU A 369 -22.69 -16.37 5.11
N ASP A 370 -23.18 -15.19 5.48
CA ASP A 370 -24.42 -15.00 6.24
C ASP A 370 -25.64 -14.78 5.34
N ALA A 371 -25.44 -14.53 4.04
CA ALA A 371 -26.54 -14.33 3.09
C ALA A 371 -27.33 -15.61 2.81
N GLN A 372 -28.60 -15.42 2.42
CA GLN A 372 -29.44 -16.53 1.97
C GLN A 372 -28.93 -17.06 0.63
N PHE A 373 -28.67 -18.38 0.57
CA PHE A 373 -28.23 -19.01 -0.67
C PHE A 373 -29.37 -19.13 -1.69
N ASN A 374 -29.10 -18.73 -2.93
CA ASN A 374 -30.00 -18.89 -4.07
C ASN A 374 -29.25 -19.58 -5.23
N VAL A 375 -29.76 -20.72 -5.68
CA VAL A 375 -29.18 -21.51 -6.79
C VAL A 375 -29.17 -20.74 -8.11
N SER A 376 -30.15 -19.86 -8.32
CA SER A 376 -30.25 -19.04 -9.54
C SER A 376 -29.31 -17.82 -9.50
N ASP A 377 -28.76 -17.49 -8.33
CA ASP A 377 -27.80 -16.41 -8.17
C ASP A 377 -26.41 -16.89 -8.60
N ALA A 378 -26.20 -16.82 -9.90
CA ALA A 378 -24.94 -17.07 -10.55
C ALA A 378 -23.78 -16.29 -9.92
N ASP A 379 -24.07 -15.05 -9.53
CA ASP A 379 -23.09 -14.10 -9.10
C ASP A 379 -22.58 -14.41 -7.69
N HIS A 380 -23.48 -14.79 -6.79
CA HIS A 380 -23.12 -15.26 -5.47
C HIS A 380 -22.22 -16.50 -5.56
N ILE A 381 -22.57 -17.48 -6.41
CA ILE A 381 -21.81 -18.73 -6.51
C ILE A 381 -20.38 -18.48 -7.03
N ASP A 382 -20.23 -17.64 -8.06
CA ASP A 382 -18.92 -17.34 -8.65
C ASP A 382 -18.05 -16.51 -7.67
N ARG A 383 -18.66 -15.59 -6.92
CA ARG A 383 -18.01 -14.87 -5.79
C ARG A 383 -17.50 -15.84 -4.72
N LEU A 384 -18.34 -16.79 -4.28
CA LEU A 384 -17.97 -17.78 -3.28
C LEU A 384 -16.80 -18.65 -3.76
N ILE A 385 -16.87 -19.18 -4.99
CA ILE A 385 -15.80 -20.01 -5.58
C ILE A 385 -14.48 -19.22 -5.60
N SER A 386 -14.55 -17.94 -5.93
CA SER A 386 -13.36 -17.09 -5.99
C SER A 386 -12.77 -16.81 -4.61
N CYS A 387 -13.62 -16.59 -3.61
CA CYS A 387 -13.20 -16.44 -2.22
C CYS A 387 -12.56 -17.73 -1.69
N LEU A 388 -13.09 -18.91 -2.03
CA LEU A 388 -12.48 -20.21 -1.69
C LEU A 388 -11.08 -20.34 -2.29
N HIS A 389 -10.90 -20.02 -3.57
CA HIS A 389 -9.58 -20.02 -4.21
C HIS A 389 -8.61 -19.04 -3.54
N MET A 390 -9.10 -17.86 -3.12
CA MET A 390 -8.27 -16.84 -2.48
C MET A 390 -7.92 -17.18 -1.03
N ALA A 391 -8.83 -17.88 -0.32
CA ALA A 391 -8.64 -18.34 1.04
C ALA A 391 -7.62 -19.50 1.12
N LEU A 392 -7.56 -20.35 0.09
CA LEU A 392 -6.74 -21.57 0.10
C LEU A 392 -5.28 -21.34 0.56
N PRO A 393 -4.49 -20.40 0.00
CA PRO A 393 -3.11 -20.18 0.45
C PRO A 393 -2.97 -19.85 1.94
N PHE A 394 -3.99 -19.27 2.57
CA PHE A 394 -4.00 -18.94 3.99
C PHE A 394 -4.40 -20.16 4.84
N VAL A 395 -5.33 -20.97 4.35
CA VAL A 395 -5.68 -22.26 4.96
C VAL A 395 -4.47 -23.21 4.95
N LEU A 396 -3.70 -23.23 3.86
CA LEU A 396 -2.42 -23.96 3.78
C LEU A 396 -1.43 -23.57 4.90
N ARG A 397 -1.54 -22.34 5.41
CA ARG A 397 -0.68 -21.77 6.45
C ARG A 397 -1.31 -21.85 7.85
N GLY A 398 -2.37 -22.64 8.03
CA GLY A 398 -2.98 -22.93 9.33
C GLY A 398 -4.19 -22.07 9.70
N ALA A 399 -4.69 -21.22 8.79
CA ALA A 399 -5.91 -20.48 9.04
C ALA A 399 -7.16 -21.39 8.93
N SER A 400 -8.18 -21.09 9.74
CA SER A 400 -9.41 -21.90 9.78
C SER A 400 -10.24 -21.72 8.51
N SER A 401 -10.85 -22.81 8.03
CA SER A 401 -11.77 -22.80 6.89
C SER A 401 -13.22 -23.12 7.27
N ILE A 402 -13.53 -23.15 8.57
CA ILE A 402 -14.78 -23.71 9.08
C ILE A 402 -16.02 -22.98 8.58
N LYS A 403 -16.01 -21.65 8.44
CA LYS A 403 -17.20 -20.91 7.97
C LYS A 403 -17.54 -21.28 6.53
N PHE A 404 -16.53 -21.33 5.66
CA PHE A 404 -16.69 -21.79 4.28
C PHE A 404 -17.27 -23.20 4.21
N LEU A 405 -16.70 -24.13 4.96
CA LEU A 405 -17.12 -25.53 4.97
C LEU A 405 -18.53 -25.70 5.51
N ASN A 406 -18.89 -24.98 6.58
CA ASN A 406 -20.24 -24.97 7.13
C ASN A 406 -21.26 -24.40 6.15
N TYR A 407 -20.93 -23.31 5.46
CA TYR A 407 -21.80 -22.72 4.44
C TYR A 407 -22.05 -23.70 3.30
N ILE A 408 -20.99 -24.32 2.77
CA ILE A 408 -21.10 -25.33 1.71
C ILE A 408 -21.95 -26.51 2.17
N ASN A 409 -21.69 -27.04 3.36
CA ASN A 409 -22.40 -28.19 3.90
C ASN A 409 -23.90 -27.91 4.12
N LYS A 410 -24.22 -26.73 4.67
CA LYS A 410 -25.59 -26.36 5.04
C LYS A 410 -26.44 -25.93 3.85
N TYR A 411 -25.89 -25.17 2.91
CA TYR A 411 -26.67 -24.50 1.88
C TYR A 411 -26.41 -24.99 0.46
N ILE A 412 -25.20 -25.49 0.16
CA ILE A 412 -24.82 -25.86 -1.21
C ILE A 412 -25.02 -27.34 -1.46
N VAL A 413 -24.54 -28.20 -0.55
CA VAL A 413 -24.66 -29.66 -0.70
C VAL A 413 -26.11 -30.12 -0.91
N PRO A 414 -27.13 -29.62 -0.16
CA PRO A 414 -28.51 -30.06 -0.33
C PRO A 414 -29.11 -29.77 -1.72
N VAL A 415 -28.61 -28.73 -2.39
CA VAL A 415 -29.10 -28.28 -3.71
C VAL A 415 -28.05 -28.47 -4.81
N PHE A 416 -27.00 -29.26 -4.54
CA PHE A 416 -25.83 -29.38 -5.40
C PHE A 416 -26.18 -29.79 -6.83
N ASP A 417 -27.22 -30.61 -7.02
CA ASP A 417 -27.62 -31.07 -8.35
C ASP A 417 -28.26 -29.99 -9.22
N GLN A 418 -28.82 -28.96 -8.61
CA GLN A 418 -29.46 -27.83 -9.29
C GLN A 418 -28.43 -26.83 -9.84
N LEU A 419 -27.17 -26.94 -9.43
CA LEU A 419 -26.09 -26.06 -9.88
C LEU A 419 -25.69 -26.36 -11.34
N PRO A 420 -25.16 -25.38 -12.09
CA PRO A 420 -24.53 -25.63 -13.38
C PRO A 420 -23.30 -26.53 -13.27
N GLY A 421 -23.06 -27.36 -14.30
CA GLY A 421 -21.99 -28.38 -14.30
C GLY A 421 -20.57 -27.84 -14.05
N GLU A 422 -20.23 -26.66 -14.59
CA GLU A 422 -18.90 -26.04 -14.39
C GLU A 422 -18.68 -25.66 -12.91
N ARG A 423 -19.68 -25.00 -12.30
CA ARG A 423 -19.63 -24.58 -10.88
C ARG A 423 -19.56 -25.77 -9.92
N LYS A 424 -20.25 -26.87 -10.25
CA LYS A 424 -20.12 -28.13 -9.48
C LYS A 424 -18.68 -28.64 -9.43
N VAL A 425 -17.97 -28.60 -10.56
CA VAL A 425 -16.56 -29.02 -10.62
C VAL A 425 -15.73 -28.15 -9.70
N ASP A 426 -15.85 -26.82 -9.81
CA ASP A 426 -15.00 -25.89 -9.07
C ASP A 426 -15.25 -25.97 -7.55
N LEU A 427 -16.52 -26.07 -7.13
CA LEU A 427 -16.87 -26.28 -5.71
C LEU A 427 -16.30 -27.59 -5.16
N LEU A 428 -16.39 -28.69 -5.93
CA LEU A 428 -15.83 -29.98 -5.51
C LEU A 428 -14.30 -29.97 -5.46
N ARG A 429 -13.64 -29.26 -6.38
CA ARG A 429 -12.18 -29.07 -6.34
C ARG A 429 -11.79 -28.28 -5.10
N SER A 430 -12.47 -27.18 -4.80
CA SER A 430 -12.22 -26.40 -3.58
C SER A 430 -12.42 -27.27 -2.32
N LEU A 431 -13.52 -28.03 -2.24
CA LEU A 431 -13.74 -28.97 -1.13
C LEU A 431 -12.61 -29.99 -0.97
N ALA A 432 -12.16 -30.60 -2.08
CA ALA A 432 -11.05 -31.54 -2.06
C ALA A 432 -9.76 -30.88 -1.58
N GLU A 433 -9.47 -29.64 -1.99
CA GLU A 433 -8.28 -28.90 -1.58
C GLU A 433 -8.29 -28.45 -0.12
N PHE A 434 -9.47 -28.21 0.44
CA PHE A 434 -9.66 -27.82 1.84
C PHE A 434 -9.71 -29.02 2.79
N SER A 435 -10.14 -30.19 2.30
CA SER A 435 -10.31 -31.42 3.09
C SER A 435 -9.10 -31.84 3.94
N PRO A 436 -7.83 -31.66 3.53
CA PRO A 436 -6.67 -32.00 4.36
C PRO A 436 -6.54 -31.09 5.60
N TYR A 437 -7.10 -29.88 5.57
CA TYR A 437 -6.93 -28.86 6.60
C TYR A 437 -8.11 -28.77 7.58
N THR A 438 -9.11 -29.63 7.44
CA THR A 438 -10.25 -29.70 8.37
C THR A 438 -9.84 -30.18 9.75
N THR A 439 -10.53 -29.73 10.80
CA THR A 439 -10.41 -30.33 12.13
C THR A 439 -11.23 -31.63 12.22
N PRO A 440 -11.02 -32.48 13.26
CA PRO A 440 -11.88 -33.64 13.49
C PRO A 440 -13.36 -33.27 13.68
N GLN A 441 -13.65 -32.12 14.28
CA GLN A 441 -15.02 -31.63 14.47
C GLN A 441 -15.68 -31.30 13.13
N ASP A 442 -15.00 -30.52 12.28
CA ASP A 442 -15.49 -30.15 10.95
C ASP A 442 -15.71 -31.42 10.11
N SER A 443 -14.77 -32.36 10.21
CA SER A 443 -14.82 -33.63 9.49
C SER A 443 -16.05 -34.44 9.88
N ARG A 444 -16.38 -34.49 11.17
CA ARG A 444 -17.59 -35.18 11.67
C ARG A 444 -18.87 -34.58 11.11
N GLN A 445 -18.93 -33.25 10.96
CA GLN A 445 -20.12 -32.55 10.46
C GLN A 445 -20.30 -32.68 8.94
N MET A 446 -19.20 -32.67 8.18
CA MET A 446 -19.24 -32.74 6.72
C MET A 446 -19.38 -34.17 6.18
N LEU A 447 -18.80 -35.16 6.86
CA LEU A 447 -18.69 -36.53 6.36
C LEU A 447 -20.04 -37.15 5.92
N PRO A 448 -21.17 -36.99 6.64
CA PRO A 448 -22.45 -37.54 6.20
C PRO A 448 -22.89 -37.03 4.82
N SER A 449 -22.81 -35.71 4.62
CA SER A 449 -23.19 -35.05 3.36
C SER A 449 -22.26 -35.43 2.22
N ILE A 450 -20.96 -35.56 2.49
CA ILE A 450 -19.97 -36.03 1.50
C ILE A 450 -20.22 -37.49 1.12
N VAL A 451 -20.51 -38.38 2.07
CA VAL A 451 -20.84 -39.78 1.76
C VAL A 451 -22.14 -39.88 0.95
N GLN A 452 -23.15 -39.07 1.25
CA GLN A 452 -24.40 -39.02 0.48
C GLN A 452 -24.15 -38.61 -0.98
N LEU A 453 -23.40 -37.53 -1.21
CA LEU A 453 -23.01 -37.11 -2.56
C LEU A 453 -22.15 -38.17 -3.25
N LEU A 454 -21.19 -38.76 -2.53
CA LEU A 454 -20.34 -39.81 -3.07
C LEU A 454 -21.16 -41.02 -3.53
N LYS A 455 -22.07 -41.55 -2.69
CA LYS A 455 -22.97 -42.64 -3.06
C LYS A 455 -23.84 -42.27 -4.27
N LYS A 456 -24.30 -41.02 -4.38
CA LYS A 456 -25.08 -40.56 -5.54
C LYS A 456 -24.30 -40.65 -6.85
N TYR A 457 -23.06 -40.17 -6.86
CA TYR A 457 -22.23 -40.14 -8.06
C TYR A 457 -21.49 -41.46 -8.34
N MET A 458 -21.40 -42.36 -7.34
CA MET A 458 -21.03 -43.76 -7.53
C MET A 458 -22.29 -44.57 -7.87
N THR A 459 -22.60 -44.67 -9.16
CA THR A 459 -23.88 -45.22 -9.63
C THR A 459 -24.09 -46.69 -9.26
N TRP A 460 -25.32 -47.01 -8.89
CA TRP A 460 -25.77 -48.35 -8.46
C TRP A 460 -26.09 -49.29 -9.65
N LYS A 461 -26.47 -48.74 -10.81
CA LYS A 461 -26.88 -49.50 -12.00
C LYS A 461 -26.25 -48.93 -13.27
N LYS A 462 -26.10 -49.76 -14.31
CA LYS A 462 -25.80 -49.33 -15.70
C LYS A 462 -26.98 -48.52 -16.25
N THR A 463 -27.19 -47.29 -15.76
CA THR A 463 -28.33 -46.43 -16.15
C THR A 463 -28.15 -45.73 -17.49
N GLY A 464 -27.09 -46.03 -18.26
CA GLY A 464 -26.80 -45.33 -19.52
C GLY A 464 -26.30 -43.89 -19.33
N GLU A 465 -26.36 -43.34 -18.12
CA GLU A 465 -25.76 -42.05 -17.76
C GLU A 465 -24.24 -42.17 -17.62
N GLU A 466 -23.50 -41.23 -18.23
CA GLU A 466 -22.04 -41.19 -18.14
C GLU A 466 -21.60 -40.76 -16.73
N MET A 467 -20.78 -41.59 -16.08
CA MET A 467 -20.21 -41.29 -14.77
C MET A 467 -19.21 -40.11 -14.84
N ASN A 468 -19.39 -39.11 -13.99
CA ASN A 468 -18.48 -37.98 -13.91
C ASN A 468 -17.27 -38.32 -13.02
N PHE A 469 -16.19 -38.80 -13.65
CA PHE A 469 -14.96 -39.20 -12.96
C PHE A 469 -14.32 -38.05 -12.15
N THR A 470 -14.45 -36.80 -12.59
CA THR A 470 -13.91 -35.64 -11.83
C THR A 470 -14.63 -35.48 -10.50
N TYR A 471 -15.96 -35.65 -10.48
CA TYR A 471 -16.74 -35.56 -9.23
C TYR A 471 -16.35 -36.68 -8.28
N VAL A 472 -16.23 -37.90 -8.80
CA VAL A 472 -15.84 -39.08 -8.01
C VAL A 472 -14.43 -38.92 -7.44
N GLU A 473 -13.46 -38.40 -8.20
CA GLU A 473 -12.11 -38.11 -7.69
C GLU A 473 -12.16 -37.10 -6.53
N CYS A 474 -12.85 -35.98 -6.69
CA CYS A 474 -12.94 -34.94 -5.66
C CYS A 474 -13.61 -35.47 -4.38
N LEU A 475 -14.72 -36.19 -4.53
CA LEU A 475 -15.51 -36.72 -3.42
C LEU A 475 -14.78 -37.86 -2.70
N LEU A 476 -14.13 -38.78 -3.42
CA LEU A 476 -13.29 -39.82 -2.82
C LEU A 476 -12.12 -39.22 -2.06
N TYR A 477 -11.44 -38.22 -2.64
CA TYR A 477 -10.33 -37.54 -1.98
C TYR A 477 -10.79 -36.87 -0.69
N THR A 478 -11.88 -36.11 -0.76
CA THR A 478 -12.50 -35.47 0.40
C THR A 478 -12.88 -36.51 1.45
N PHE A 479 -13.58 -37.58 1.05
CA PHE A 479 -13.97 -38.68 1.94
C PHE A 479 -12.77 -39.28 2.68
N HIS A 480 -11.67 -39.59 1.98
CA HIS A 480 -10.48 -40.14 2.62
C HIS A 480 -9.90 -39.23 3.70
N HIS A 481 -9.82 -37.92 3.46
CA HIS A 481 -9.27 -36.98 4.44
C HIS A 481 -10.18 -36.82 5.66
N LEU A 482 -11.49 -36.69 5.44
CA LEU A 482 -12.44 -36.57 6.54
C LEU A 482 -12.52 -37.88 7.36
N ALA A 483 -12.62 -39.02 6.68
CA ALA A 483 -12.69 -40.34 7.31
C ALA A 483 -11.41 -40.69 8.08
N HIS A 484 -10.24 -40.24 7.63
CA HIS A 484 -9.00 -40.42 8.37
C HIS A 484 -9.03 -39.76 9.76
N LYS A 485 -9.66 -38.58 9.86
CA LYS A 485 -9.77 -37.81 11.11
C LYS A 485 -10.88 -38.31 12.04
N VAL A 486 -11.94 -38.89 11.47
CA VAL A 486 -13.09 -39.42 12.21
C VAL A 486 -13.50 -40.83 11.72
N PRO A 487 -12.63 -41.84 11.87
CA PRO A 487 -12.83 -43.13 11.23
C PRO A 487 -14.07 -43.87 11.75
N ASN A 488 -14.40 -43.77 13.04
CA ASN A 488 -15.60 -44.39 13.61
C ASN A 488 -16.92 -43.83 13.05
N ALA A 489 -16.94 -42.56 12.61
CA ALA A 489 -18.12 -41.98 11.97
C ALA A 489 -18.45 -42.64 10.62
N THR A 490 -17.49 -43.34 10.00
CA THR A 490 -17.74 -44.08 8.75
C THR A 490 -18.52 -45.39 8.98
N ASN A 491 -18.57 -45.91 10.21
CA ASN A 491 -19.24 -47.17 10.51
C ASN A 491 -20.72 -47.10 10.14
N SER A 492 -21.44 -46.07 10.60
CA SER A 492 -22.87 -45.90 10.32
C SER A 492 -23.18 -45.39 8.90
N LEU A 493 -22.18 -44.89 8.17
CA LEU A 493 -22.36 -44.29 6.84
C LEU A 493 -22.05 -45.27 5.70
N CYS A 494 -20.99 -46.07 5.89
CA CYS A 494 -20.43 -46.99 4.90
C CYS A 494 -20.46 -48.45 5.36
N GLY A 495 -20.86 -48.74 6.59
CA GLY A 495 -20.95 -50.10 7.13
C GLY A 495 -19.63 -50.73 7.59
N TYR A 496 -18.58 -49.93 7.78
CA TYR A 496 -17.31 -50.43 8.33
C TYR A 496 -17.42 -50.80 9.81
N LYS A 497 -16.47 -51.62 10.28
CA LYS A 497 -16.37 -52.05 11.70
C LYS A 497 -15.06 -51.56 12.30
N ILE A 498 -14.92 -50.24 12.42
CA ILE A 498 -13.70 -49.62 12.99
C ILE A 498 -13.91 -49.35 14.48
N VAL A 499 -13.02 -49.87 15.31
CA VAL A 499 -12.99 -49.64 16.77
C VAL A 499 -11.79 -48.76 17.09
N THR A 500 -12.03 -47.63 17.75
CA THR A 500 -11.02 -46.61 18.05
C THR A 500 -10.68 -46.51 19.54
N GLY A 501 -11.41 -47.21 20.40
CA GLY A 501 -11.30 -47.13 21.85
C GLY A 501 -12.05 -45.95 22.46
N GLN A 502 -12.91 -45.27 21.70
CA GLN A 502 -13.70 -44.13 22.18
C GLN A 502 -15.09 -44.57 22.67
N PRO A 503 -15.70 -43.89 23.66
CA PRO A 503 -17.05 -44.23 24.17
C PRO A 503 -18.15 -44.21 23.10
N SER A 504 -17.94 -43.49 22.00
CA SER A 504 -18.84 -43.41 20.84
C SER A 504 -18.70 -44.58 19.86
N ASP A 505 -17.80 -45.53 20.10
CA ASP A 505 -17.69 -46.75 19.30
C ASP A 505 -18.97 -47.57 19.54
N ARG A 506 -19.92 -47.50 18.60
CA ARG A 506 -21.21 -48.21 18.66
C ARG A 506 -20.98 -49.71 18.50
N LEU A 507 -20.56 -50.36 19.57
CA LEU A 507 -20.36 -51.80 19.65
C LEU A 507 -21.73 -52.49 19.56
N GLY A 508 -22.01 -53.17 18.44
CA GLY A 508 -23.17 -54.05 18.29
C GLY A 508 -24.22 -53.64 17.25
N GLU A 509 -24.13 -52.48 16.61
CA GLU A 509 -25.02 -52.12 15.49
C GLU A 509 -24.59 -52.85 14.19
N ASP A 510 -25.53 -53.53 13.51
CA ASP A 510 -25.27 -54.20 12.24
C ASP A 510 -25.49 -53.24 11.06
N PHE A 511 -24.40 -52.89 10.37
CA PHE A 511 -24.42 -52.05 9.18
C PHE A 511 -24.05 -52.82 7.90
N SER A 512 -24.19 -54.14 7.90
CA SER A 512 -23.91 -55.03 6.76
C SER A 512 -24.55 -54.56 5.45
N GLU A 513 -25.78 -54.05 5.47
CA GLU A 513 -26.44 -53.50 4.28
C GLU A 513 -25.72 -52.28 3.71
N HIS A 514 -25.26 -51.38 4.58
CA HIS A 514 -24.53 -50.18 4.17
C HIS A 514 -23.16 -50.55 3.59
N TYR A 515 -22.52 -51.60 4.14
CA TYR A 515 -21.26 -52.14 3.65
C TYR A 515 -21.40 -52.77 2.26
N ASN A 516 -22.43 -53.60 2.08
CA ASN A 516 -22.72 -54.23 0.79
C ASN A 516 -23.06 -53.17 -0.26
N ASP A 517 -23.90 -52.18 0.07
CA ASP A 517 -24.24 -51.07 -0.82
C ASP A 517 -22.99 -50.28 -1.25
N PHE A 518 -22.14 -49.91 -0.28
CA PHE A 518 -20.94 -49.13 -0.56
C PHE A 518 -19.91 -49.93 -1.38
N THR A 519 -19.72 -51.21 -1.07
CA THR A 519 -18.79 -52.10 -1.77
C THR A 519 -19.22 -52.37 -3.21
N GLU A 520 -20.51 -52.59 -3.46
CA GLU A 520 -21.04 -52.77 -4.82
C GLU A 520 -20.83 -51.53 -5.68
N ARG A 521 -21.07 -50.34 -5.14
CA ARG A 521 -20.78 -49.07 -5.82
C ARG A 521 -19.28 -48.91 -6.11
N LEU A 522 -18.40 -49.27 -5.18
CA LEU A 522 -16.95 -49.25 -5.41
C LEU A 522 -16.55 -50.16 -6.57
N ASN A 523 -17.09 -51.38 -6.62
CA ASN A 523 -16.83 -52.33 -7.71
C ASN A 523 -17.28 -51.76 -9.07
N ASN A 524 -18.48 -51.18 -9.14
CA ASN A 524 -18.99 -50.55 -10.36
C ASN A 524 -18.09 -49.40 -10.83
N VAL A 525 -17.68 -48.51 -9.91
CA VAL A 525 -16.78 -47.40 -10.21
C VAL A 525 -15.44 -47.92 -10.74
N GLU A 526 -14.89 -48.98 -10.16
CA GLU A 526 -13.64 -49.58 -10.64
C GLU A 526 -13.76 -50.20 -12.03
N GLU A 527 -14.85 -50.91 -12.32
CA GLU A 527 -15.12 -51.46 -13.66
C GLU A 527 -15.19 -50.35 -14.71
N PHE A 528 -16.00 -49.30 -14.46
CA PHE A 528 -16.11 -48.16 -15.36
C PHE A 528 -14.78 -47.41 -15.51
N THR A 529 -14.02 -47.25 -14.42
CA THR A 529 -12.71 -46.58 -14.45
C THR A 529 -11.70 -47.37 -15.29
N ARG A 530 -11.64 -48.70 -15.16
CA ARG A 530 -10.78 -49.55 -16.00
C ARG A 530 -11.20 -49.52 -17.47
N ALA A 531 -12.50 -49.51 -17.76
CA ALA A 531 -13.02 -49.38 -19.12
C ALA A 531 -12.64 -48.02 -19.75
N THR A 532 -12.76 -46.94 -18.98
CA THR A 532 -12.38 -45.58 -19.42
C THR A 532 -10.87 -45.45 -19.62
N ILE A 533 -10.03 -46.03 -18.74
CA ILE A 533 -8.57 -46.06 -18.94
C ILE A 533 -8.20 -46.72 -20.27
N LYS A 534 -8.86 -47.84 -20.63
CA LYS A 534 -8.66 -48.51 -21.91
C LYS A 534 -9.03 -47.59 -23.08
N LYS A 535 -10.21 -46.95 -23.03
CA LYS A 535 -10.68 -45.99 -24.04
C LYS A 535 -9.72 -44.79 -24.21
N LEU A 536 -9.28 -44.19 -23.10
CA LEU A 536 -8.37 -43.04 -23.10
C LEU A 536 -6.98 -43.40 -23.63
N THR A 537 -6.45 -44.56 -23.26
CA THR A 537 -5.16 -45.06 -23.76
C THR A 537 -5.21 -45.31 -25.27
N GLN A 538 -6.30 -45.92 -25.76
CA GLN A 538 -6.52 -46.12 -27.19
C GLN A 538 -6.65 -44.78 -27.94
N GLY A 539 -7.47 -43.87 -27.44
CA GLY A 539 -7.62 -42.53 -28.01
C GLY A 539 -6.33 -41.70 -28.00
N MET A 540 -5.43 -41.95 -27.03
CA MET A 540 -4.11 -41.31 -27.00
C MET A 540 -3.20 -41.81 -28.13
N ALA A 541 -3.24 -43.10 -28.46
CA ALA A 541 -2.52 -43.66 -29.61
C ALA A 541 -3.04 -43.09 -30.94
N GLU A 542 -4.36 -42.95 -31.07
CA GLU A 542 -5.01 -42.30 -32.22
C GLU A 542 -4.64 -40.83 -32.33
N ASN A 543 -4.68 -40.07 -31.22
CA ASN A 543 -4.25 -38.67 -31.18
C ASN A 543 -2.77 -38.49 -31.54
N ASN A 544 -1.89 -39.43 -31.17
CA ASN A 544 -0.48 -39.42 -31.57
C ASN A 544 -0.32 -39.61 -33.08
N LYS A 545 -1.12 -40.50 -33.69
CA LYS A 545 -1.17 -40.71 -35.14
C LYS A 545 -1.74 -39.49 -35.88
N SER A 546 -2.81 -38.90 -35.36
CA SER A 546 -3.38 -37.66 -35.90
C SER A 546 -2.42 -36.47 -35.79
N MET A 547 -1.62 -36.38 -34.71
CA MET A 547 -0.62 -35.33 -34.51
C MET A 547 0.50 -35.42 -35.55
N ALA A 548 0.93 -36.63 -35.90
CA ALA A 548 1.92 -36.85 -36.96
C ALA A 548 1.37 -36.49 -38.37
N ASN A 549 0.06 -36.61 -38.57
CA ASN A 549 -0.61 -36.34 -39.85
C ASN A 549 -1.17 -34.91 -39.99
N ALA A 550 -1.12 -34.10 -38.92
CA ALA A 550 -1.68 -32.74 -38.91
C ALA A 550 -0.86 -31.77 -39.77
N LYS A 551 -1.52 -31.11 -40.72
CA LYS A 551 -0.87 -30.25 -41.72
C LYS A 551 -0.92 -28.77 -41.36
N THR A 552 -1.80 -28.39 -40.44
CA THR A 552 -1.96 -27.00 -40.00
C THR A 552 -1.65 -26.82 -38.52
N ASP A 553 -1.20 -25.62 -38.13
CA ASP A 553 -0.94 -25.28 -36.72
C ASP A 553 -2.21 -25.33 -35.87
N GLU A 554 -3.37 -25.05 -36.45
CA GLU A 554 -4.67 -25.10 -35.76
C GLU A 554 -5.09 -26.54 -35.45
N GLU A 555 -4.87 -27.49 -36.38
CA GLU A 555 -5.09 -28.92 -36.12
C GLU A 555 -4.14 -29.44 -35.04
N LYS A 556 -2.86 -29.02 -35.07
CA LYS A 556 -1.88 -29.39 -34.05
C LYS A 556 -2.30 -28.91 -32.65
N GLU A 557 -2.77 -27.68 -32.51
CA GLU A 557 -3.25 -27.14 -31.23
C GLU A 557 -4.53 -27.84 -30.73
N LYS A 558 -5.47 -28.16 -31.62
CA LYS A 558 -6.67 -28.96 -31.25
C LYS A 558 -6.28 -30.36 -30.76
N ILE A 559 -5.34 -31.03 -31.42
CA ILE A 559 -4.88 -32.37 -31.02
C ILE A 559 -4.07 -32.30 -29.71
N LYS A 560 -3.26 -31.26 -29.52
CA LYS A 560 -2.54 -31.01 -28.26
C LYS A 560 -3.49 -30.84 -27.08
N THR A 561 -4.58 -30.10 -27.27
CA THR A 561 -5.65 -29.95 -26.26
C THR A 561 -6.31 -31.29 -25.95
N LYS A 562 -6.65 -32.10 -26.97
CA LYS A 562 -7.19 -33.45 -26.77
C LYS A 562 -6.24 -34.36 -25.99
N LYS A 563 -4.93 -34.31 -26.29
CA LYS A 563 -3.91 -35.08 -25.56
C LYS A 563 -3.78 -34.63 -24.10
N GLN A 564 -3.83 -33.33 -23.84
CA GLN A 564 -3.80 -32.80 -22.46
C GLN A 564 -5.02 -33.26 -21.66
N ASN A 565 -6.21 -33.20 -22.26
CA ASN A 565 -7.45 -33.67 -21.63
C ASN A 565 -7.42 -35.18 -21.36
N ALA A 566 -6.94 -35.99 -22.31
CA ALA A 566 -6.78 -37.43 -22.12
C ALA A 566 -5.76 -37.77 -21.02
N THR A 567 -4.66 -37.03 -20.94
CA THR A 567 -3.65 -37.20 -19.88
C THR A 567 -4.22 -36.87 -18.50
N THR A 568 -4.99 -35.79 -18.40
CA THR A 568 -5.68 -35.39 -17.16
C THR A 568 -6.71 -36.46 -16.76
N GLY A 569 -7.51 -36.94 -17.70
CA GLY A 569 -8.48 -38.01 -17.48
C GLY A 569 -7.85 -39.34 -17.02
N LEU A 570 -6.70 -39.71 -17.58
CA LEU A 570 -5.94 -40.88 -17.10
C LEU A 570 -5.46 -40.71 -15.66
N ARG A 571 -4.98 -39.51 -15.30
CA ARG A 571 -4.57 -39.19 -13.93
C ARG A 571 -5.74 -39.29 -12.95
N THR A 572 -6.89 -38.70 -13.30
CA THR A 572 -8.14 -38.83 -12.53
C THR A 572 -8.50 -40.30 -12.31
N CYS A 573 -8.52 -41.11 -13.37
CA CYS A 573 -8.85 -42.53 -13.27
C CYS A 573 -7.87 -43.31 -12.38
N ASN A 574 -6.56 -43.04 -12.50
CA ASN A 574 -5.54 -43.69 -11.66
C ASN A 574 -5.68 -43.28 -10.18
N ASN A 575 -6.00 -42.01 -9.91
CA ASN A 575 -6.28 -41.51 -8.57
C ASN A 575 -7.49 -42.23 -7.97
N ILE A 576 -8.59 -42.37 -8.73
CA ILE A 576 -9.79 -43.12 -8.31
C ILE A 576 -9.42 -44.56 -7.93
N LEU A 577 -8.75 -45.31 -8.81
CA LEU A 577 -8.36 -46.71 -8.50
C LEU A 577 -7.45 -46.83 -7.28
N THR A 578 -6.59 -45.83 -7.06
CA THR A 578 -5.71 -45.79 -5.88
C THR A 578 -6.52 -45.56 -4.61
N MET A 579 -7.56 -44.74 -4.68
CA MET A 579 -8.46 -44.41 -3.56
C MET A 579 -9.47 -45.53 -3.26
N THR A 580 -10.04 -46.19 -4.26
CA THR A 580 -11.03 -47.26 -4.02
C THR A 580 -10.41 -48.52 -3.45
N LYS A 581 -9.19 -48.87 -3.87
CA LYS A 581 -8.50 -50.11 -3.43
C LYS A 581 -8.47 -50.33 -1.91
N PRO A 582 -8.03 -49.37 -1.07
CA PRO A 582 -8.00 -49.57 0.39
C PRO A 582 -9.38 -49.64 1.05
N LEU A 583 -10.45 -49.23 0.36
CA LEU A 583 -11.81 -49.19 0.91
C LEU A 583 -12.53 -50.55 0.88
N HIS A 584 -12.00 -51.56 0.17
CA HIS A 584 -12.54 -52.93 0.17
C HIS A 584 -12.22 -53.72 1.43
N ALA A 585 -11.32 -53.23 2.28
CA ALA A 585 -11.01 -53.91 3.53
C ALA A 585 -12.12 -53.69 4.57
N LYS A 586 -12.45 -54.73 5.35
CA LYS A 586 -13.42 -54.65 6.46
C LYS A 586 -13.06 -53.57 7.49
N VAL A 587 -11.77 -53.31 7.65
CA VAL A 587 -11.20 -52.18 8.38
C VAL A 587 -10.36 -51.38 7.38
N PRO A 588 -10.94 -50.39 6.70
CA PRO A 588 -10.27 -49.66 5.63
C PRO A 588 -9.17 -48.74 6.18
N SER A 589 -8.10 -48.59 5.39
CA SER A 589 -7.09 -47.57 5.66
C SER A 589 -7.41 -46.31 4.88
N PHE A 590 -7.68 -45.22 5.58
CA PHE A 590 -7.88 -43.92 4.94
C PHE A 590 -6.54 -43.24 4.69
N ILE A 591 -6.40 -42.64 3.51
CA ILE A 591 -5.15 -42.10 2.98
C ILE A 591 -4.56 -40.99 3.88
N GLY A 592 -5.39 -40.20 4.56
CA GLY A 592 -4.95 -39.18 5.51
C GLY A 592 -3.92 -38.23 4.90
N ASP A 593 -2.82 -37.97 5.62
CA ASP A 593 -1.75 -37.06 5.20
C ASP A 593 -0.97 -37.51 3.94
N LYS A 594 -1.17 -38.74 3.43
CA LYS A 594 -0.53 -39.21 2.20
C LYS A 594 -1.16 -38.50 0.99
N ARG A 595 -0.57 -37.40 0.55
CA ARG A 595 -1.12 -36.60 -0.55
C ARG A 595 -1.09 -37.37 -1.88
N ILE A 596 -2.24 -37.91 -2.29
CA ILE A 596 -2.50 -38.13 -3.72
C ILE A 596 -2.47 -36.76 -4.40
N ASN A 597 -1.70 -36.64 -5.48
CA ASN A 597 -1.68 -35.41 -6.28
C ASN A 597 -2.96 -35.37 -7.13
N LEU A 598 -3.88 -34.49 -6.74
CA LEU A 598 -5.14 -34.23 -7.45
C LEU A 598 -4.88 -33.96 -8.93
N SER A 599 -5.77 -34.42 -9.80
CA SER A 599 -5.49 -34.47 -11.24
C SER A 599 -5.17 -33.12 -11.87
N TRP A 600 -5.74 -32.04 -11.35
CA TRP A 600 -5.55 -30.65 -11.78
C TRP A 600 -4.37 -29.92 -11.12
N LYS A 601 -3.65 -30.53 -10.17
CA LYS A 601 -2.42 -29.97 -9.61
C LYS A 601 -1.23 -30.31 -10.52
N GLU A 602 -0.35 -29.34 -10.77
CA GLU A 602 0.90 -29.61 -11.50
C GLU A 602 1.80 -30.54 -10.68
N LEU A 603 2.45 -31.49 -11.35
CA LEU A 603 3.57 -32.21 -10.76
C LEU A 603 4.72 -31.21 -10.67
N THR A 604 5.08 -30.76 -9.47
CA THR A 604 6.33 -30.03 -9.25
C THR A 604 7.47 -30.91 -9.72
N LYS A 605 8.05 -30.60 -10.89
CA LYS A 605 9.33 -31.19 -11.29
C LYS A 605 10.36 -30.77 -10.24
N PRO A 606 11.18 -31.67 -9.69
CA PRO A 606 12.34 -31.25 -8.93
C PRO A 606 13.19 -30.36 -9.83
N ALA A 607 13.61 -29.20 -9.32
CA ALA A 607 14.46 -28.27 -10.02
C ALA A 607 15.72 -29.02 -10.50
N PRO A 608 16.14 -28.87 -11.77
CA PRO A 608 17.44 -29.36 -12.20
C PRO A 608 18.51 -28.63 -11.38
N SER A 609 19.38 -29.39 -10.73
CA SER A 609 20.60 -28.89 -10.09
C SER A 609 21.41 -28.09 -11.11
N THR A 610 21.56 -26.78 -10.88
CA THR A 610 22.41 -25.92 -11.71
C THR A 610 23.84 -25.91 -11.17
N THR A 611 24.77 -26.44 -11.95
CA THR A 611 26.14 -25.91 -12.04
C THR A 611 26.35 -25.31 -13.44
N PRO A 612 27.14 -24.23 -13.58
CA PRO A 612 26.92 -23.23 -14.62
C PRO A 612 27.80 -23.44 -15.86
N ALA A 613 27.28 -23.08 -17.03
CA ALA A 613 28.10 -22.74 -18.18
C ALA A 613 27.59 -21.44 -18.82
N ALA A 614 28.57 -20.58 -19.10
CA ALA A 614 28.48 -19.17 -19.42
C ALA A 614 27.86 -18.85 -20.79
N GLY A 615 27.33 -17.62 -20.92
CA GLY A 615 27.01 -17.04 -22.21
C GLY A 615 26.06 -15.84 -22.13
N ALA A 616 26.63 -14.65 -21.94
CA ALA A 616 25.93 -13.37 -21.79
C ALA A 616 25.16 -12.93 -23.06
N LYS A 617 24.03 -12.21 -22.86
CA LYS A 617 23.74 -10.86 -23.41
C LYS A 617 22.35 -10.34 -22.95
N ARG A 618 22.34 -9.11 -22.39
CA ARG A 618 21.21 -8.18 -22.13
C ARG A 618 21.33 -7.00 -23.13
N PRO A 619 20.47 -5.96 -23.17
CA PRO A 619 19.03 -5.82 -22.86
C PRO A 619 18.27 -4.93 -23.91
N ALA A 620 17.00 -4.53 -23.64
CA ALA A 620 16.28 -3.27 -24.04
C ALA A 620 14.80 -3.54 -24.48
N THR A 621 13.74 -3.12 -23.78
CA THR A 621 13.03 -1.80 -23.78
C THR A 621 12.55 -1.36 -25.18
N ALA A 622 11.33 -0.85 -25.46
CA ALA A 622 10.13 -0.48 -24.72
C ALA A 622 8.97 -0.13 -25.71
N THR A 623 7.76 0.08 -25.16
CA THR A 623 6.73 1.10 -25.50
C THR A 623 5.83 1.03 -26.77
N ASN A 624 4.51 1.01 -26.46
CA ASN A 624 3.44 1.97 -26.81
C ASN A 624 2.45 1.78 -27.98
N GLY A 625 1.16 1.97 -27.61
CA GLY A 625 0.04 2.54 -28.40
C GLY A 625 -0.96 1.52 -28.93
N SER A 626 -2.29 1.68 -28.91
CA SER A 626 -3.20 2.75 -28.44
C SER A 626 -4.65 2.22 -28.53
N ASN A 627 -5.54 2.82 -27.74
CA ASN A 627 -6.98 2.63 -27.53
C ASN A 627 -7.88 2.61 -28.79
N ASN A 628 -9.05 1.95 -28.68
CA ASN A 628 -10.32 2.68 -28.60
C ASN A 628 -11.50 1.79 -28.14
N ILE A 629 -12.23 2.31 -27.14
CA ILE A 629 -13.50 1.83 -26.58
C ILE A 629 -14.64 2.61 -27.24
N ALA A 630 -15.78 1.94 -27.44
CA ALA A 630 -17.06 2.59 -27.64
C ALA A 630 -18.06 2.12 -26.57
N SER A 631 -18.58 3.09 -25.83
CA SER A 631 -19.46 2.97 -24.68
C SER A 631 -20.94 2.97 -25.07
N LYS A 632 -21.81 2.35 -24.26
CA LYS A 632 -23.23 2.74 -24.15
C LYS A 632 -23.81 2.47 -22.74
N LYS A 633 -24.30 3.56 -22.12
CA LYS A 633 -25.14 3.70 -20.89
C LYS A 633 -26.49 2.98 -21.06
N GLY A 634 -27.35 2.64 -20.09
CA GLY A 634 -27.60 2.83 -18.63
C GLY A 634 -29.03 2.24 -18.39
N ARG A 635 -29.53 1.73 -17.26
CA ARG A 635 -29.78 2.24 -15.88
C ARG A 635 -30.42 1.10 -15.05
N GLY A 636 -30.32 1.11 -13.72
CA GLY A 636 -31.22 0.37 -12.80
C GLY A 636 -30.57 -0.02 -11.46
N ALA A 637 -31.10 0.47 -10.34
CA ALA A 637 -30.52 0.46 -9.00
C ALA A 637 -30.54 -0.91 -8.28
N GLY A 638 -29.54 -1.15 -7.40
CA GLY A 638 -29.61 -2.11 -6.28
C GLY A 638 -29.13 -3.54 -6.52
N GLY A 639 -28.85 -3.96 -7.75
CA GLY A 639 -28.35 -5.31 -8.07
C GLY A 639 -27.04 -5.34 -8.87
N LEU A 640 -26.49 -4.18 -9.22
CA LEU A 640 -25.41 -4.05 -10.20
C LEU A 640 -24.01 -4.37 -9.65
N GLN A 641 -23.85 -4.29 -8.33
CA GLN A 641 -22.56 -4.43 -7.68
C GLN A 641 -22.04 -5.87 -7.70
N ASN A 642 -22.94 -6.84 -7.56
CA ASN A 642 -22.61 -8.27 -7.56
C ASN A 642 -22.30 -8.78 -8.97
N GLN A 643 -22.89 -8.23 -10.03
CA GLN A 643 -22.63 -8.66 -11.43
C GLN A 643 -21.22 -8.33 -11.94
N LEU A 644 -20.58 -7.26 -11.44
CA LEU A 644 -19.23 -6.87 -11.85
C LEU A 644 -18.13 -7.69 -11.15
N VAL A 645 -18.42 -8.29 -10.00
CA VAL A 645 -17.51 -9.15 -9.23
C VAL A 645 -17.19 -10.45 -9.99
N ASN A 646 -18.15 -11.04 -10.71
CA ASN A 646 -17.97 -12.36 -11.34
C ASN A 646 -17.18 -12.33 -12.63
N ARG A 647 -17.33 -11.26 -13.42
CA ARG A 647 -16.56 -11.06 -14.65
C ARG A 647 -15.07 -10.78 -14.38
N ALA A 648 -14.74 -10.31 -13.18
CA ALA A 648 -13.37 -10.01 -12.73
C ALA A 648 -12.60 -11.24 -12.21
N LEU A 649 -13.32 -12.30 -11.84
CA LEU A 649 -12.76 -13.52 -11.24
C LEU A 649 -12.61 -14.68 -12.26
N GLU A 650 -13.10 -14.49 -13.48
CA GLU A 650 -12.79 -15.37 -14.63
C GLU A 650 -11.28 -15.40 -14.91
N GLY A 651 -10.65 -16.54 -14.60
CA GLY A 651 -9.21 -16.76 -14.78
C GLY A 651 -8.49 -17.35 -13.56
N LEU A 652 -9.13 -17.37 -12.39
CA LEU A 652 -8.61 -18.03 -11.18
C LEU A 652 -9.00 -19.52 -11.08
N SER A 653 -10.02 -19.96 -11.84
CA SER A 653 -10.35 -21.39 -11.95
C SER A 653 -9.18 -22.11 -12.62
N GLY A 654 -8.44 -22.90 -11.85
CA GLY A 654 -7.31 -23.71 -12.31
C GLY A 654 -7.72 -24.72 -13.38
N GLY A 655 -7.75 -24.26 -14.62
CA GLY A 655 -8.03 -25.05 -15.81
C GLY A 655 -7.65 -24.23 -17.03
N GLY A 656 -6.51 -24.54 -17.63
CA GLY A 656 -5.95 -23.79 -18.75
C GLY A 656 -6.98 -23.55 -19.86
N ARG A 657 -7.50 -22.33 -19.93
CA ARG A 657 -8.30 -21.85 -21.06
C ARG A 657 -7.33 -21.22 -22.06
N GLY A 658 -7.14 -21.89 -23.20
CA GLY A 658 -6.38 -21.37 -24.33
C GLY A 658 -7.05 -20.12 -24.90
N GLY A 659 -6.31 -19.00 -24.93
CA GLY A 659 -6.78 -17.77 -25.55
C GLY A 659 -6.83 -17.86 -27.08
N PRO A 660 -7.78 -17.19 -27.76
CA PRO A 660 -7.80 -17.13 -29.21
C PRO A 660 -6.70 -16.17 -29.70
N ARG A 661 -5.66 -16.73 -30.34
CA ARG A 661 -4.68 -15.95 -31.11
C ARG A 661 -5.30 -15.55 -32.45
N GLY A 662 -5.61 -14.28 -32.62
CA GLY A 662 -6.00 -13.69 -33.91
C GLY A 662 -4.84 -13.73 -34.91
N ARG A 663 -5.09 -14.34 -36.07
CA ARG A 663 -4.23 -14.29 -37.27
C ARG A 663 -4.49 -13.01 -38.07
N GLY A 664 -3.42 -12.37 -38.54
CA GLY A 664 -3.45 -11.38 -39.62
C GLY A 664 -2.15 -11.37 -40.41
N ARG A 665 -2.19 -11.93 -41.63
CA ARG A 665 -1.18 -11.83 -42.72
C ARG A 665 -0.99 -10.35 -43.13
N GLY A 666 0.07 -9.86 -43.78
CA GLY A 666 1.27 -10.41 -44.41
C GLY A 666 1.89 -9.37 -45.40
N ARG A 667 3.11 -9.65 -45.89
CA ARG A 667 3.86 -9.00 -47.02
C ARG A 667 4.27 -7.52 -46.82
N GLY A 668 5.48 -7.04 -47.12
CA GLY A 668 6.69 -7.57 -47.76
C GLY A 668 7.56 -6.40 -48.26
N ARG A 669 8.86 -6.66 -48.52
CA ARG A 669 9.88 -5.81 -49.19
C ARG A 669 10.37 -4.59 -48.36
N GLY A 670 11.63 -4.21 -48.32
CA GLY A 670 12.86 -4.68 -48.94
C GLY A 670 13.98 -3.66 -48.62
N TRP A 671 15.12 -4.16 -48.14
CA TRP A 671 16.49 -3.74 -48.44
C TRP A 671 16.81 -2.26 -48.75
N GLY A 672 17.71 -1.69 -47.92
CA GLY A 672 19.09 -1.46 -48.36
C GLY A 672 19.58 -0.01 -48.53
N GLY A 673 20.78 0.26 -47.96
CA GLY A 673 21.69 1.35 -48.37
C GLY A 673 22.04 2.33 -47.25
N ARG A 674 22.97 2.03 -46.32
CA ARG A 674 24.42 2.31 -46.38
C ARG A 674 24.82 3.69 -46.90
N GLY A 675 25.51 4.47 -46.06
CA GLY A 675 26.37 5.57 -46.48
C GLY A 675 27.12 6.19 -45.30
N ARG A 676 28.45 6.06 -45.31
CA ARG A 676 29.40 6.44 -44.25
C ARG A 676 29.71 7.95 -44.26
N GLY A 677 30.05 8.48 -43.08
CA GLY A 677 31.42 8.96 -42.84
C GLY A 677 31.71 10.47 -42.76
N ARG A 678 32.32 10.83 -41.61
CA ARG A 678 33.37 11.84 -41.34
C ARG A 678 33.11 13.33 -41.56
N GLY A 679 33.54 14.14 -40.58
CA GLY A 679 34.12 15.46 -40.81
C GLY A 679 33.96 16.46 -39.66
N TYR A 680 35.09 16.92 -39.11
CA TYR A 680 35.36 18.18 -38.39
C TYR A 680 34.35 19.31 -38.68
N TRP A 681 33.90 20.14 -37.74
CA TRP A 681 34.59 20.97 -36.74
C TRP A 681 33.74 21.16 -35.48
#